data_AF-A0A495ZIS7-F1
#
_entry.id   AF-A0A495ZIS7-F1
#
_cell.length_a   1.000
_cell.length_b   1.000
_cell.length_c   1.000
_cell.angle_alpha   90.00
_cell.angle_beta   90.00
_cell.angle_gamma   90.00
#
_symmetry.space_group_name_H-M   'P 1'
#
loop_
_entity.id
_entity.type
_entity.pdbx_description
1 polymer ?
#
loop_
_entity_poly.entity_id
_entity_poly.type
_entity_poly.pdbx_seq_one_letter_code
_entity_poly.pdbx_strand_id
1 'polypeptide(L)'
;MKKLALIVMLTALLYACSIAQKFPQPENAAHKPIIAVDTDHRYDNVGHPTFMSPHASPIVVSNGYVFVVNTPADTVDIIDTDMHAVVKRINVGIDPVSIAVRPDGTEVWVANHISDSVSVIDTNPMSPTWLQIIATVQDFDPETRATRFDEPVGIAFASNEKVYVALSTENQIAVIDVTTRHVEKKLDIAAQDPRAIVVRGDRLYVIPFESNNKTQLSGGTGPIDGKMITFDAQKHVIDNNNVLSIGAVLDIIKHPKVPDRDLYVFDTRTDELIETVDTLGTLLYGLTVDSKGQVFIAQADARNDANGLAGTKNHGLAELENRAFLNQITSVSFRGDSAEKPKFIDLEPLPPKHPKQGEALATPFAIQISDDDTTLVVSAAGSDKLFTVDANSGEILGRVDVDAVPRGIALESHTNGKPSHAWVFNAVANTVSLVNLSDLTRPKVVESIALEDPTHPAVKRGRIAFNDADASTTNTFSCASCHPDGHTDQLLWVLETPIVTGAKQIMPRSTMPVRGLRDTEPYHWDGIPGDPYGGNNSANVYKKVEPNSILGDPESSVRHLIDGSLATTMSMVGVEVENDEGKRGALTKSERDDLAKFLLNVLYPPAQRRAYTNVLSNEAEKGFKLFHIDGDLQGKPEPNVCGDCHRMPFWVSTNTPGTGMEAPTWRGAYDRWLILPQGRLNLIDFDFYRRVAERGIPEQRVWQFSWAGRKRFDPVWNMVLEGSTGFSGTFARQVTLNKMSALTRPTRDLLNALELSAKEGGIILLGEGLLIDGDKSTPVALQFKEGKYVKTDGDNKTFTRSQLVLLASEGKFVGTFTARHGTKVGIDNPQPGIWTLGLIEAQRGHQDFPVLSPDNTTMTVNGRHIHEGAYLYVNGRRVDGTITSQQGEFFDLDFTVKLEKLPEVGMHLLQIQNPDGMFSNDFIFHVVQKKKDDASKASSRKPKDSVEFLKQVLGKSEK
;
A
#
# COMPACT_ATOMS: atom_id res chain seq x y z
N MET A 1 -78.37 36.51 -3.35
CA MET A 1 -76.95 36.74 -3.67
C MET A 1 -76.24 35.39 -3.67
N LYS A 2 -75.51 35.11 -4.77
CA LYS A 2 -74.65 33.95 -5.19
C LYS A 2 -74.38 32.83 -4.13
N LYS A 3 -74.78 31.55 -4.36
CA LYS A 3 -74.13 30.43 -5.12
C LYS A 3 -72.78 29.99 -4.49
N LEU A 4 -72.42 28.73 -4.18
CA LEU A 4 -72.77 27.33 -4.57
C LEU A 4 -72.11 26.40 -3.48
N ALA A 5 -72.74 25.47 -2.74
CA ALA A 5 -73.09 24.03 -3.01
C ALA A 5 -71.92 23.15 -3.55
N LEU A 6 -71.59 21.93 -3.08
CA LEU A 6 -72.43 20.75 -2.79
C LEU A 6 -71.58 19.59 -2.11
N ILE A 7 -71.93 19.01 -0.93
CA ILE A 7 -72.50 17.64 -0.58
C ILE A 7 -71.56 16.44 -0.91
N VAL A 8 -71.31 15.35 -0.12
CA VAL A 8 -72.14 14.27 0.50
C VAL A 8 -71.23 13.43 1.44
N MET A 9 -71.47 13.22 2.76
CA MET A 9 -72.38 12.27 3.48
C MET A 9 -72.02 10.77 3.24
N LEU A 10 -72.05 9.77 4.15
CA LEU A 10 -72.45 9.58 5.56
C LEU A 10 -72.18 8.08 5.95
N THR A 11 -71.79 7.76 7.22
CA THR A 11 -72.22 6.61 8.11
C THR A 11 -72.04 5.12 7.69
N ALA A 12 -71.89 4.07 8.53
CA ALA A 12 -71.81 3.84 9.99
C ALA A 12 -71.67 2.31 10.36
N LEU A 13 -71.25 2.05 11.62
CA LEU A 13 -71.58 0.93 12.57
C LEU A 13 -70.93 -0.50 12.51
N LEU A 14 -70.14 -0.81 13.56
CA LEU A 14 -70.19 -1.93 14.57
C LEU A 14 -70.89 -3.27 14.18
N TYR A 15 -70.42 -4.51 14.41
CA TYR A 15 -69.79 -5.20 15.57
C TYR A 15 -69.40 -6.65 15.13
N ALA A 16 -68.29 -7.25 15.58
CA ALA A 16 -68.11 -8.70 15.93
C ALA A 16 -66.63 -9.12 16.09
N CYS A 17 -66.42 -10.10 16.97
CA CYS A 17 -65.15 -10.55 17.55
C CYS A 17 -64.56 -11.80 16.84
N SER A 18 -63.23 -11.97 16.96
CA SER A 18 -62.50 -13.24 17.11
C SER A 18 -61.73 -13.84 15.90
N ILE A 19 -60.46 -14.17 16.21
CA ILE A 19 -59.45 -15.01 15.53
C ILE A 19 -58.63 -14.34 14.41
N ALA A 20 -57.47 -13.81 14.80
CA ALA A 20 -56.28 -13.82 13.97
C ALA A 20 -55.09 -14.30 14.82
N GLN A 21 -54.54 -15.44 14.41
CA GLN A 21 -53.39 -16.08 15.02
C GLN A 21 -52.15 -15.18 14.93
N LYS A 22 -51.35 -15.21 15.98
CA LYS A 22 -49.98 -14.68 16.05
C LYS A 22 -49.16 -15.18 14.87
N PHE A 23 -48.62 -14.24 14.09
CA PHE A 23 -47.28 -14.35 13.53
C PHE A 23 -46.47 -13.18 14.10
N PRO A 24 -45.31 -13.40 14.71
CA PRO A 24 -44.45 -12.31 15.14
C PRO A 24 -43.95 -11.60 13.87
N GLN A 25 -44.37 -10.35 13.70
CA GLN A 25 -43.59 -9.39 12.93
C GLN A 25 -42.21 -9.31 13.61
N PRO A 26 -41.09 -9.27 12.89
CA PRO A 26 -39.83 -8.87 13.52
C PRO A 26 -40.07 -7.50 14.15
N GLU A 27 -39.83 -7.41 15.46
CA GLU A 27 -39.87 -6.13 16.16
C GLU A 27 -38.89 -5.21 15.43
N ASN A 28 -39.42 -4.16 14.79
CA ASN A 28 -38.62 -3.02 14.35
C ASN A 28 -37.83 -2.58 15.58
N ALA A 29 -36.53 -2.88 15.60
CA ALA A 29 -35.60 -2.24 16.51
C ALA A 29 -35.79 -0.74 16.28
N ALA A 30 -36.36 -0.06 17.27
CA ALA A 30 -36.60 1.36 17.20
C ALA A 30 -35.29 2.06 16.78
N HIS A 31 -35.33 2.83 15.69
CA HIS A 31 -34.27 3.75 15.33
C HIS A 31 -33.92 4.54 16.59
N LYS A 32 -32.76 4.26 17.18
CA LYS A 32 -32.28 5.00 18.34
C LYS A 32 -31.62 6.26 17.76
N PRO A 33 -32.22 7.45 17.90
CA PRO A 33 -31.59 8.66 17.41
C PRO A 33 -30.25 8.81 18.11
N ILE A 34 -29.17 8.78 17.32
CA ILE A 34 -27.84 9.15 17.78
C ILE A 34 -27.90 10.67 17.96
N ILE A 35 -27.89 11.14 19.20
CA ILE A 35 -27.57 12.54 19.46
C ILE A 35 -26.15 12.71 18.92
N ALA A 36 -25.96 13.61 17.96
CA ALA A 36 -24.64 14.00 17.49
C ALA A 36 -23.77 14.30 18.71
N VAL A 37 -22.90 13.36 19.07
CA VAL A 37 -21.88 13.62 20.07
C VAL A 37 -20.84 14.39 19.30
N ASP A 38 -20.59 15.61 19.78
CA ASP A 38 -19.48 16.41 19.33
C ASP A 38 -18.19 15.60 19.53
N THR A 39 -17.74 14.89 18.50
CA THR A 39 -16.49 14.12 18.49
C THR A 39 -15.31 15.04 18.20
N ASP A 40 -15.44 16.35 18.38
CA ASP A 40 -14.39 17.37 18.21
C ASP A 40 -13.26 17.25 19.27
N HIS A 41 -13.07 16.07 19.86
CA HIS A 41 -11.85 15.69 20.54
C HIS A 41 -10.74 15.48 19.50
N ARG A 42 -10.37 16.57 18.83
CA ARG A 42 -9.18 16.63 18.00
C ARG A 42 -7.99 16.36 18.91
N TYR A 43 -7.29 15.27 18.63
CA TYR A 43 -5.92 15.17 19.08
C TYR A 43 -5.10 16.11 18.20
N ASP A 44 -5.07 17.40 18.57
CA ASP A 44 -4.36 18.46 17.83
C ASP A 44 -2.86 18.18 17.63
N ASN A 45 -2.34 17.14 18.28
CA ASN A 45 -0.96 16.69 18.19
C ASN A 45 -0.75 15.42 17.34
N VAL A 46 -1.78 14.85 16.70
CA VAL A 46 -1.64 13.68 15.81
C VAL A 46 -1.54 14.09 14.35
N GLY A 47 -0.62 13.48 13.62
CA GLY A 47 -0.51 13.61 12.16
C GLY A 47 -1.05 12.39 11.42
N HIS A 48 -1.42 12.61 10.17
CA HIS A 48 -1.96 11.60 9.24
C HIS A 48 -1.03 11.48 8.03
N PRO A 49 0.02 10.62 8.10
CA PRO A 49 0.90 10.39 6.96
C PRO A 49 0.10 9.87 5.76
N THR A 50 0.42 10.32 4.56
CA THR A 50 -0.27 9.87 3.34
C THR A 50 0.37 8.59 2.82
N PHE A 51 -0.37 7.49 2.87
CA PHE A 51 -0.04 6.25 2.18
C PHE A 51 -0.93 6.04 0.96
N MET A 52 -0.63 5.02 0.17
CA MET A 52 -1.45 4.57 -0.95
C MET A 52 -1.96 3.16 -0.67
N SER A 53 -2.74 3.00 0.41
CA SER A 53 -3.36 1.72 0.73
C SER A 53 -4.52 1.38 -0.22
N PRO A 54 -4.70 0.11 -0.59
CA PRO A 54 -5.75 -0.35 -1.50
C PRO A 54 -7.12 -0.42 -0.80
N HIS A 55 -8.21 -0.42 -1.56
CA HIS A 55 -9.56 -0.70 -1.04
C HIS A 55 -10.12 -2.00 -1.63
N ALA A 56 -10.94 -2.73 -0.86
CA ALA A 56 -11.67 -3.91 -1.37
C ALA A 56 -13.18 -3.79 -1.15
N SER A 57 -13.63 -3.57 0.09
CA SER A 57 -15.04 -3.32 0.42
C SER A 57 -15.11 -2.23 1.50
N PRO A 58 -14.90 -0.96 1.14
CA PRO A 58 -14.70 0.13 2.10
C PRO A 58 -16.00 0.72 2.69
N ILE A 59 -17.16 0.23 2.26
CA ILE A 59 -18.47 0.74 2.68
C ILE A 59 -19.49 -0.39 2.76
N VAL A 60 -20.32 -0.37 3.81
CA VAL A 60 -21.42 -1.33 4.02
C VAL A 60 -22.65 -0.62 4.60
N VAL A 61 -23.84 -1.11 4.28
CA VAL A 61 -25.10 -0.68 4.91
C VAL A 61 -25.61 -1.76 5.86
N SER A 62 -26.00 -1.37 7.06
CA SER A 62 -26.57 -2.27 8.06
C SER A 62 -27.46 -1.50 9.05
N ASN A 63 -28.67 -2.02 9.29
CA ASN A 63 -29.58 -1.52 10.34
C ASN A 63 -29.90 -0.01 10.26
N GLY A 64 -30.04 0.56 9.05
CA GLY A 64 -30.31 2.00 8.84
C GLY A 64 -29.08 2.91 8.96
N TYR A 65 -27.89 2.30 8.96
CA TYR A 65 -26.63 3.04 8.97
C TYR A 65 -25.73 2.58 7.84
N VAL A 66 -25.02 3.53 7.26
CA VAL A 66 -23.91 3.29 6.35
C VAL A 66 -22.62 3.46 7.12
N PHE A 67 -21.82 2.41 7.18
CA PHE A 67 -20.50 2.43 7.76
C PHE A 67 -19.48 2.55 6.63
N VAL A 68 -18.67 3.59 6.66
CA VAL A 68 -17.65 3.85 5.63
C VAL A 68 -16.30 4.02 6.30
N VAL A 69 -15.27 3.35 5.77
CA VAL A 69 -13.90 3.60 6.19
C VAL A 69 -13.44 4.94 5.64
N ASN A 70 -12.94 5.80 6.51
CA ASN A 70 -12.34 7.07 6.16
C ASN A 70 -10.83 6.94 6.31
N THR A 71 -10.19 6.44 5.25
CA THR A 71 -8.75 6.09 5.24
C THR A 71 -7.87 7.27 5.65
N PRO A 72 -8.01 8.49 5.09
CA PRO A 72 -7.16 9.62 5.46
C PRO A 72 -7.27 10.05 6.93
N ALA A 73 -8.44 9.85 7.56
CA ALA A 73 -8.69 10.26 8.94
C ALA A 73 -8.51 9.12 9.98
N ASP A 74 -8.20 7.89 9.54
CA ASP A 74 -8.08 6.70 10.39
C ASP A 74 -9.36 6.37 11.18
N THR A 75 -10.52 6.58 10.56
CA THR A 75 -11.83 6.39 11.22
C THR A 75 -12.78 5.50 10.43
N VAL A 76 -13.84 5.05 11.11
CA VAL A 76 -15.09 4.66 10.47
C VAL A 76 -16.12 5.75 10.74
N ASP A 77 -16.67 6.29 9.66
CA ASP A 77 -17.74 7.28 9.70
C ASP A 77 -19.07 6.56 9.53
N ILE A 78 -20.04 6.92 10.36
CA ILE A 78 -21.37 6.33 10.41
C ILE A 78 -22.34 7.37 9.91
N ILE A 79 -23.00 7.09 8.80
CA ILE A 79 -24.03 7.93 8.18
C ILE A 79 -25.39 7.30 8.49
N ASP A 80 -26.32 8.11 8.96
CA ASP A 80 -27.72 7.71 9.12
C ASP A 80 -28.44 7.78 7.77
N THR A 81 -29.09 6.69 7.36
CA THR A 81 -29.70 6.57 6.02
C THR A 81 -30.95 7.42 5.84
N ASP A 82 -31.59 7.88 6.91
CA ASP A 82 -32.76 8.77 6.84
C ASP A 82 -32.32 10.24 6.88
N MET A 83 -31.30 10.57 7.68
CA MET A 83 -30.79 11.93 7.84
C MET A 83 -29.77 12.35 6.78
N HIS A 84 -29.16 11.39 6.08
CA HIS A 84 -28.05 11.59 5.14
C HIS A 84 -26.89 12.40 5.75
N ALA A 85 -26.59 12.16 7.02
CA ALA A 85 -25.58 12.89 7.76
C ALA A 85 -24.69 11.95 8.56
N VAL A 86 -23.41 12.31 8.69
CA VAL A 86 -22.50 11.62 9.62
C VAL A 86 -23.00 11.86 11.04
N VAL A 87 -23.40 10.79 11.72
CA VAL A 87 -23.93 10.82 13.09
C VAL A 87 -22.90 10.40 14.13
N LYS A 88 -21.84 9.68 13.71
CA LYS A 88 -20.73 9.28 14.58
C LYS A 88 -19.46 9.00 13.78
N ARG A 89 -18.32 9.29 14.39
CA ARG A 89 -16.98 8.92 13.93
C ARG A 89 -16.32 8.04 14.99
N ILE A 90 -15.73 6.93 14.57
CA ILE A 90 -15.02 5.97 15.45
C ILE A 90 -13.57 5.91 15.01
N ASN A 91 -12.62 6.31 15.86
CA ASN A 91 -11.20 6.14 15.55
C ASN A 91 -10.85 4.66 15.61
N VAL A 92 -10.34 4.13 14.50
CA VAL A 92 -9.91 2.74 14.38
C VAL A 92 -8.38 2.68 14.33
N GLY A 93 -7.81 1.68 13.65
CA GLY A 93 -6.39 1.66 13.32
C GLY A 93 -6.06 2.61 12.17
N ILE A 94 -4.81 2.59 11.75
CA ILE A 94 -4.27 3.46 10.70
C ILE A 94 -4.60 2.89 9.33
N ASP A 95 -4.99 3.78 8.41
CA ASP A 95 -5.42 3.47 7.05
C ASP A 95 -6.44 2.30 7.00
N PRO A 96 -7.66 2.49 7.53
CA PRO A 96 -8.72 1.52 7.35
C PRO A 96 -9.14 1.44 5.89
N VAL A 97 -9.27 0.22 5.36
CA VAL A 97 -9.44 -0.02 3.91
C VAL A 97 -10.63 -0.90 3.53
N SER A 98 -11.18 -1.62 4.50
CA SER A 98 -12.23 -2.61 4.27
C SER A 98 -13.06 -2.78 5.51
N ILE A 99 -14.34 -3.09 5.31
CA ILE A 99 -15.32 -3.25 6.36
C ILE A 99 -16.27 -4.39 6.03
N ALA A 100 -16.58 -5.23 7.02
CA ALA A 100 -17.51 -6.33 6.87
C ALA A 100 -18.43 -6.43 8.09
N VAL A 101 -19.70 -6.74 7.84
CA VAL A 101 -20.71 -6.95 8.88
C VAL A 101 -20.74 -8.44 9.22
N ARG A 102 -20.68 -8.78 10.51
CA ARG A 102 -20.92 -10.14 10.98
C ARG A 102 -22.35 -10.58 10.60
N PRO A 103 -22.61 -11.84 10.23
CA PRO A 103 -23.92 -12.24 9.69
C PRO A 103 -25.13 -11.95 10.59
N ASP A 104 -24.96 -11.92 11.91
CA ASP A 104 -26.00 -11.55 12.87
C ASP A 104 -26.22 -10.03 13.06
N GLY A 105 -25.42 -9.18 12.40
CA GLY A 105 -25.49 -7.73 12.49
C GLY A 105 -25.00 -7.13 13.81
N THR A 106 -24.42 -7.94 14.71
CA THR A 106 -23.99 -7.50 16.04
C THR A 106 -22.58 -6.92 16.08
N GLU A 107 -21.78 -7.16 15.04
CA GLU A 107 -20.43 -6.64 14.92
C GLU A 107 -20.12 -6.16 13.51
N VAL A 108 -19.26 -5.15 13.45
CA VAL A 108 -18.62 -4.67 12.24
C VAL A 108 -17.10 -4.81 12.41
N TRP A 109 -16.44 -5.44 11.45
CA TRP A 109 -15.01 -5.68 11.45
C TRP A 109 -14.35 -4.79 10.39
N VAL A 110 -13.25 -4.14 10.77
CA VAL A 110 -12.58 -3.11 9.96
C VAL A 110 -11.11 -3.49 9.79
N ALA A 111 -10.66 -3.72 8.56
CA ALA A 111 -9.26 -4.00 8.27
C ALA A 111 -8.49 -2.68 8.28
N ASN A 112 -7.51 -2.58 9.19
CA ASN A 112 -6.62 -1.44 9.32
C ASN A 112 -5.28 -1.81 8.67
N HIS A 113 -5.10 -1.38 7.43
CA HIS A 113 -4.02 -1.85 6.56
C HIS A 113 -2.65 -1.61 7.18
N ILE A 114 -2.38 -0.39 7.63
CA ILE A 114 -1.07 0.00 8.16
C ILE A 114 -0.88 -0.42 9.62
N SER A 115 -1.96 -0.63 10.36
CA SER A 115 -1.91 -1.12 11.74
C SER A 115 -1.61 -2.62 11.85
N ASP A 116 -1.70 -3.38 10.77
CA ASP A 116 -1.61 -4.84 10.74
C ASP A 116 -2.60 -5.50 11.70
N SER A 117 -3.84 -5.01 11.67
CA SER A 117 -4.90 -5.46 12.59
C SER A 117 -6.30 -5.30 12.02
N VAL A 118 -7.27 -5.95 12.64
CA VAL A 118 -8.71 -5.71 12.43
C VAL A 118 -9.33 -5.15 13.70
N SER A 119 -9.99 -4.00 13.61
CA SER A 119 -10.82 -3.45 14.68
C SER A 119 -12.22 -4.08 14.65
N VAL A 120 -12.72 -4.49 15.81
CA VAL A 120 -14.08 -5.05 15.97
C VAL A 120 -14.95 -4.04 16.69
N ILE A 121 -15.98 -3.54 16.01
CA ILE A 121 -16.96 -2.57 16.50
C ILE A 121 -18.24 -3.29 16.86
N ASP A 122 -18.77 -3.02 18.06
CA ASP A 122 -20.08 -3.52 18.49
C ASP A 122 -21.20 -2.70 17.85
N THR A 123 -22.09 -3.36 17.12
CA THR A 123 -23.26 -2.74 16.46
C THR A 123 -24.59 -3.17 17.06
N ASN A 124 -24.58 -3.88 18.20
CA ASN A 124 -25.81 -4.22 18.91
C ASN A 124 -26.36 -2.99 19.67
N PRO A 125 -27.53 -2.42 19.30
CA PRO A 125 -28.08 -1.22 19.93
C PRO A 125 -28.48 -1.40 21.41
N MET A 126 -28.60 -2.66 21.85
CA MET A 126 -28.91 -3.03 23.24
C MET A 126 -27.66 -3.15 24.11
N SER A 127 -26.46 -3.11 23.50
CA SER A 127 -25.20 -3.26 24.22
C SER A 127 -24.74 -1.94 24.84
N PRO A 128 -24.16 -1.95 26.05
CA PRO A 128 -23.53 -0.76 26.63
C PRO A 128 -22.31 -0.29 25.82
N THR A 129 -21.76 -1.13 24.94
CA THR A 129 -20.62 -0.82 24.07
C THR A 129 -21.01 -0.47 22.64
N TRP A 130 -22.30 -0.19 22.39
CA TRP A 130 -22.80 0.17 21.06
C TRP A 130 -21.97 1.27 20.38
N LEU A 131 -21.55 0.99 19.15
CA LEU A 131 -20.68 1.82 18.31
C LEU A 131 -19.32 2.10 18.97
N GLN A 132 -18.72 1.10 19.61
CA GLN A 132 -17.38 1.18 20.18
C GLN A 132 -16.53 -0.02 19.77
N ILE A 133 -15.22 0.19 19.71
CA ILE A 133 -14.27 -0.91 19.51
C ILE A 133 -14.24 -1.77 20.77
N ILE A 134 -14.52 -3.06 20.59
CA ILE A 134 -14.54 -4.05 21.68
C ILE A 134 -13.37 -5.02 21.64
N ALA A 135 -12.71 -5.16 20.47
CA ALA A 135 -11.53 -6.00 20.29
C ALA A 135 -10.66 -5.52 19.12
N THR A 136 -9.41 -5.97 19.13
CA THR A 136 -8.45 -5.87 18.01
C THR A 136 -7.95 -7.27 17.70
N VAL A 137 -8.08 -7.72 16.45
CA VAL A 137 -7.51 -8.98 15.94
C VAL A 137 -6.18 -8.68 15.28
N GLN A 138 -5.12 -9.39 15.65
CA GLN A 138 -3.76 -9.23 15.13
C GLN A 138 -2.93 -10.45 15.53
N ASP A 139 -1.81 -10.67 14.85
CA ASP A 139 -0.89 -11.77 15.14
C ASP A 139 0.56 -11.30 15.12
N PHE A 140 1.32 -11.64 16.16
CA PHE A 140 2.73 -11.28 16.29
C PHE A 140 3.56 -12.53 16.57
N ASP A 141 4.76 -12.56 15.99
CA ASP A 141 5.74 -13.58 16.33
C ASP A 141 6.23 -13.37 17.78
N PRO A 142 6.17 -14.39 18.66
CA PRO A 142 6.54 -14.24 20.07
C PRO A 142 8.05 -14.06 20.32
N GLU A 143 8.91 -14.41 19.36
CA GLU A 143 10.36 -14.28 19.46
C GLU A 143 10.84 -12.97 18.86
N THR A 144 10.47 -12.71 17.60
CA THR A 144 10.93 -11.51 16.88
C THR A 144 10.09 -10.28 17.22
N ARG A 145 8.88 -10.47 17.75
CA ARG A 145 7.90 -9.39 17.99
C ARG A 145 7.50 -8.62 16.73
N ALA A 146 7.75 -9.19 15.56
CA ALA A 146 7.26 -8.69 14.28
C ALA A 146 5.80 -9.11 14.06
N THR A 147 5.06 -8.34 13.28
CA THR A 147 3.72 -8.77 12.84
C THR A 147 3.82 -10.03 11.98
N ARG A 148 2.77 -10.86 12.03
CA ARG A 148 2.46 -11.93 11.06
C ARG A 148 1.07 -11.73 10.48
N PHE A 149 0.58 -10.50 10.51
CA PHE A 149 -0.75 -10.10 10.08
C PHE A 149 -0.63 -8.84 9.22
N ASP A 150 0.44 -8.78 8.44
CA ASP A 150 0.84 -7.61 7.67
C ASP A 150 -0.21 -7.27 6.60
N GLU A 151 -0.59 -5.99 6.55
CA GLU A 151 -1.47 -5.40 5.53
C GLU A 151 -2.78 -6.17 5.28
N PRO A 152 -3.69 -6.26 6.27
CA PRO A 152 -5.00 -6.88 6.08
C PRO A 152 -5.88 -6.04 5.14
N VAL A 153 -6.59 -6.71 4.21
CA VAL A 153 -7.47 -6.06 3.22
C VAL A 153 -8.90 -6.61 3.27
N GLY A 154 -9.26 -7.58 2.42
CA GLY A 154 -10.62 -8.11 2.34
C GLY A 154 -11.00 -8.92 3.58
N ILE A 155 -12.26 -8.81 4.01
CA ILE A 155 -12.83 -9.57 5.12
C ILE A 155 -14.09 -10.28 4.63
N ALA A 156 -14.22 -11.58 4.86
CA ALA A 156 -15.43 -12.33 4.52
C ALA A 156 -15.80 -13.33 5.62
N PHE A 157 -17.02 -13.20 6.15
CA PHE A 157 -17.57 -14.12 7.14
C PHE A 157 -18.09 -15.39 6.47
N ALA A 158 -17.67 -16.56 6.97
CA ALA A 158 -18.31 -17.83 6.63
C ALA A 158 -19.49 -18.14 7.55
N SER A 159 -19.42 -17.72 8.80
CA SER A 159 -20.50 -17.83 9.77
C SER A 159 -20.33 -16.78 10.88
N ASN A 160 -21.14 -16.87 11.93
CA ASN A 160 -20.95 -16.04 13.14
C ASN A 160 -19.71 -16.46 13.94
N GLU A 161 -19.07 -17.59 13.61
CA GLU A 161 -17.95 -18.19 14.35
C GLU A 161 -16.65 -18.16 13.55
N LYS A 162 -16.70 -17.98 12.22
CA LYS A 162 -15.55 -18.07 11.33
C LYS A 162 -15.50 -16.93 10.32
N VAL A 163 -14.33 -16.32 10.19
CA VAL A 163 -14.07 -15.22 9.24
C VAL A 163 -12.70 -15.39 8.57
N TYR A 164 -12.63 -14.98 7.31
CA TYR A 164 -11.41 -14.92 6.53
C TYR A 164 -10.95 -13.47 6.39
N VAL A 165 -9.64 -13.26 6.45
CA VAL A 165 -9.01 -11.95 6.21
C VAL A 165 -7.86 -12.13 5.23
N ALA A 166 -7.85 -11.36 4.15
CA ALA A 166 -6.75 -11.38 3.19
C ALA A 166 -5.55 -10.58 3.73
N LEU A 167 -4.34 -11.14 3.61
CA LEU A 167 -3.05 -10.53 3.97
C LEU A 167 -2.26 -10.31 2.68
N SER A 168 -2.29 -9.10 2.15
CA SER A 168 -1.87 -8.77 0.77
C SER A 168 -0.38 -9.04 0.52
N THR A 169 0.49 -8.55 1.38
CA THR A 169 1.95 -8.67 1.24
C THR A 169 2.47 -10.07 1.56
N GLU A 170 1.73 -10.83 2.36
CA GLU A 170 2.09 -12.20 2.72
C GLU A 170 1.61 -13.23 1.69
N ASN A 171 0.78 -12.83 0.72
CA ASN A 171 0.12 -13.71 -0.24
C ASN A 171 -0.66 -14.85 0.46
N GLN A 172 -1.41 -14.49 1.52
CA GLN A 172 -2.09 -15.45 2.39
C GLN A 172 -3.49 -14.98 2.78
N ILE A 173 -4.36 -15.94 3.16
CA ILE A 173 -5.65 -15.68 3.81
C ILE A 173 -5.60 -16.20 5.25
N ALA A 174 -5.78 -15.33 6.23
CA ALA A 174 -5.94 -15.72 7.62
C ALA A 174 -7.34 -16.29 7.87
N VAL A 175 -7.40 -17.42 8.57
CA VAL A 175 -8.64 -18.02 9.07
C VAL A 175 -8.74 -17.72 10.56
N ILE A 176 -9.78 -17.00 10.96
CA ILE A 176 -9.94 -16.49 12.32
C ILE A 176 -11.20 -17.08 12.96
N ASP A 177 -11.05 -17.55 14.20
CA ASP A 177 -12.16 -17.86 15.07
C ASP A 177 -12.71 -16.55 15.67
N VAL A 178 -13.96 -16.25 15.33
CA VAL A 178 -14.65 -15.01 15.72
C VAL A 178 -14.87 -14.92 17.22
N THR A 179 -14.99 -16.05 17.92
CA THR A 179 -15.26 -16.05 19.37
C THR A 179 -14.02 -15.69 20.17
N THR A 180 -12.89 -16.32 19.83
CA THR A 180 -11.60 -16.21 20.51
C THR A 180 -10.75 -15.05 19.98
N ARG A 181 -11.08 -14.52 18.79
CA ARG A 181 -10.34 -13.44 18.12
C ARG A 181 -8.91 -13.83 17.71
N HIS A 182 -8.68 -15.12 17.50
CA HIS A 182 -7.37 -15.67 17.17
C HIS A 182 -7.32 -16.20 15.74
N VAL A 183 -6.16 -15.98 15.09
CA VAL A 183 -5.82 -16.61 13.81
C VAL A 183 -5.53 -18.09 14.08
N GLU A 184 -6.33 -18.98 13.52
CA GLU A 184 -6.18 -20.43 13.69
C GLU A 184 -5.16 -21.01 12.71
N LYS A 185 -5.20 -20.54 11.46
CA LYS A 185 -4.32 -20.95 10.37
C LYS A 185 -4.31 -19.91 9.25
N LYS A 186 -3.48 -20.16 8.24
CA LYS A 186 -3.42 -19.38 7.00
C LYS A 186 -3.50 -20.28 5.78
N LEU A 187 -4.12 -19.77 4.72
CA LEU A 187 -4.19 -20.41 3.41
C LEU A 187 -3.19 -19.70 2.48
N ASP A 188 -2.34 -20.46 1.81
CA ASP A 188 -1.37 -19.91 0.85
C ASP A 188 -2.05 -19.59 -0.49
N ILE A 189 -1.78 -18.40 -1.02
CA ILE A 189 -2.22 -17.96 -2.36
C ILE A 189 -1.00 -17.91 -3.26
N ALA A 190 -0.97 -18.76 -4.30
CA ALA A 190 0.16 -18.84 -5.24
C ALA A 190 0.10 -17.75 -6.34
N ALA A 191 -0.22 -16.53 -5.92
CA ALA A 191 -0.32 -15.29 -6.70
C ALA A 191 -0.11 -14.10 -5.75
N GLN A 192 0.13 -12.91 -6.31
CA GLN A 192 0.50 -11.74 -5.51
C GLN A 192 -0.71 -10.90 -5.14
N ASP A 193 -0.73 -10.41 -3.90
CA ASP A 193 -1.72 -9.43 -3.43
C ASP A 193 -3.18 -9.94 -3.35
N PRO A 194 -3.50 -11.00 -2.59
CA PRO A 194 -4.90 -11.33 -2.34
C PRO A 194 -5.62 -10.12 -1.69
N ARG A 195 -6.65 -9.59 -2.36
CA ARG A 195 -7.38 -8.39 -1.91
C ARG A 195 -8.86 -8.64 -1.68
N ALA A 196 -9.63 -8.78 -2.76
CA ALA A 196 -11.07 -8.95 -2.66
C ALA A 196 -11.41 -10.42 -2.39
N ILE A 197 -12.22 -10.63 -1.36
CA ILE A 197 -12.70 -11.95 -0.96
C ILE A 197 -14.20 -11.89 -0.65
N VAL A 198 -14.94 -12.93 -1.00
CA VAL A 198 -16.38 -13.04 -0.72
C VAL A 198 -16.69 -14.47 -0.32
N VAL A 199 -17.55 -14.65 0.68
CA VAL A 199 -18.18 -15.93 0.95
C VAL A 199 -19.61 -15.92 0.41
N ARG A 200 -19.96 -16.95 -0.37
CA ARG A 200 -21.32 -17.19 -0.85
C ARG A 200 -21.62 -18.69 -0.73
N GLY A 201 -22.63 -19.03 0.08
CA GLY A 201 -22.88 -20.42 0.46
C GLY A 201 -21.69 -21.04 1.19
N ASP A 202 -21.31 -22.27 0.85
CA ASP A 202 -20.19 -23.00 1.45
C ASP A 202 -18.83 -22.71 0.75
N ARG A 203 -18.72 -21.59 0.01
CA ARG A 203 -17.53 -21.26 -0.79
C ARG A 203 -16.97 -19.88 -0.46
N LEU A 204 -15.64 -19.84 -0.30
CA LEU A 204 -14.84 -18.62 -0.27
C LEU A 204 -14.23 -18.41 -1.65
N TYR A 205 -14.43 -17.23 -2.21
CA TYR A 205 -13.86 -16.77 -3.47
C TYR A 205 -12.79 -15.72 -3.17
N VAL A 206 -11.60 -15.87 -3.75
CA VAL A 206 -10.44 -15.00 -3.51
C VAL A 206 -9.82 -14.61 -4.83
N ILE A 207 -9.67 -13.30 -5.08
CA ILE A 207 -8.87 -12.80 -6.21
C ILE A 207 -7.57 -12.14 -5.69
N PRO A 208 -6.41 -12.50 -6.24
CA PRO A 208 -5.22 -11.65 -6.19
C PRO A 208 -5.44 -10.41 -7.06
N PHE A 209 -4.89 -9.27 -6.65
CA PHE A 209 -4.97 -8.04 -7.42
C PHE A 209 -4.05 -8.06 -8.63
N GLU A 210 -2.83 -8.57 -8.49
CA GLU A 210 -1.86 -8.66 -9.58
C GLU A 210 -1.92 -10.04 -10.24
N SER A 211 -2.90 -10.19 -11.12
CA SER A 211 -2.92 -11.28 -12.09
C SER A 211 -1.93 -11.02 -13.21
N ASN A 212 -1.01 -11.95 -13.43
CA ASN A 212 -0.17 -11.88 -14.62
C ASN A 212 -1.07 -11.96 -15.88
N ASN A 213 -0.67 -11.42 -17.03
CA ASN A 213 -1.42 -11.60 -18.29
C ASN A 213 -0.72 -12.57 -19.26
N LYS A 214 0.11 -13.45 -18.70
CA LYS A 214 1.00 -14.41 -19.35
C LYS A 214 2.08 -13.77 -20.22
N THR A 215 2.37 -12.46 -20.09
CA THR A 215 3.41 -11.81 -20.90
C THR A 215 4.81 -11.97 -20.31
N GLN A 216 5.80 -12.08 -21.19
CA GLN A 216 7.23 -12.02 -20.87
C GLN A 216 8.02 -11.56 -22.11
N LEU A 217 9.34 -11.39 -21.98
CA LEU A 217 10.19 -11.21 -23.15
C LEU A 217 10.23 -12.48 -24.02
N SER A 218 10.43 -12.28 -25.32
CA SER A 218 10.58 -13.29 -26.37
C SER A 218 11.90 -14.09 -26.36
N GLY A 219 12.57 -14.11 -25.20
CA GLY A 219 13.78 -14.91 -24.98
C GLY A 219 13.47 -16.27 -24.37
N GLY A 220 14.31 -17.25 -24.65
CA GLY A 220 14.15 -18.61 -24.12
C GLY A 220 15.35 -19.51 -24.42
N THR A 221 15.24 -20.78 -24.00
CA THR A 221 16.24 -21.83 -24.28
C THR A 221 15.80 -22.80 -25.38
N GLY A 222 14.55 -22.67 -25.85
CA GLY A 222 13.96 -23.43 -26.95
C GLY A 222 12.78 -22.68 -27.58
N PRO A 223 11.97 -23.31 -28.46
CA PRO A 223 10.79 -22.68 -29.06
C PRO A 223 9.73 -22.32 -28.01
N ILE A 224 9.36 -21.04 -27.95
CA ILE A 224 8.62 -20.42 -26.84
C ILE A 224 7.10 -20.52 -27.04
N ASP A 225 6.64 -20.32 -28.27
CA ASP A 225 5.22 -20.27 -28.68
C ASP A 225 4.94 -20.98 -30.01
N GLY A 226 5.96 -21.63 -30.59
CA GLY A 226 5.91 -22.26 -31.91
C GLY A 226 5.99 -21.29 -33.11
N LYS A 227 6.23 -19.98 -32.91
CA LYS A 227 6.30 -18.97 -33.99
C LYS A 227 7.50 -18.01 -33.93
N MET A 228 8.00 -17.59 -32.76
CA MET A 228 9.19 -16.71 -32.69
C MET A 228 10.11 -17.03 -31.50
N ILE A 229 11.39 -17.29 -31.80
CA ILE A 229 12.50 -17.07 -30.88
C ILE A 229 13.28 -15.90 -31.45
N THR A 230 13.30 -14.76 -30.76
CA THR A 230 14.04 -13.60 -31.27
C THR A 230 15.46 -13.53 -30.71
N PHE A 231 15.75 -14.20 -29.58
CA PHE A 231 17.12 -14.37 -29.06
C PHE A 231 17.27 -15.58 -28.11
N ASP A 232 18.50 -16.11 -28.04
CA ASP A 232 18.91 -17.15 -27.08
C ASP A 232 19.23 -16.49 -25.72
N ALA A 233 18.34 -16.70 -24.75
CA ALA A 233 18.45 -16.06 -23.43
C ALA A 233 19.58 -16.66 -22.58
N GLN A 234 19.88 -17.95 -22.70
CA GLN A 234 20.98 -18.57 -21.96
C GLN A 234 22.32 -17.97 -22.40
N LYS A 235 22.56 -17.96 -23.72
CA LYS A 235 23.76 -17.37 -24.29
C LYS A 235 23.88 -15.89 -23.92
N HIS A 236 22.79 -15.14 -24.04
CA HIS A 236 22.86 -13.69 -23.92
C HIS A 236 22.93 -13.20 -22.46
N VAL A 237 22.12 -13.78 -21.60
CA VAL A 237 21.94 -13.29 -20.22
C VAL A 237 22.90 -13.97 -19.26
N ILE A 238 23.13 -15.28 -19.41
CA ILE A 238 23.95 -16.07 -18.47
C ILE A 238 25.38 -16.20 -18.97
N ASP A 239 25.58 -16.68 -20.20
CA ASP A 239 26.93 -17.03 -20.68
C ASP A 239 27.78 -15.79 -21.00
N ASN A 240 27.16 -14.72 -21.50
CA ASN A 240 27.84 -13.46 -21.87
C ASN A 240 27.63 -12.30 -20.88
N ASN A 241 26.74 -12.46 -19.90
CA ASN A 241 26.40 -11.44 -18.88
C ASN A 241 26.27 -10.01 -19.45
N ASN A 242 25.53 -9.85 -20.56
CA ASN A 242 25.37 -8.54 -21.20
C ASN A 242 24.46 -7.63 -20.35
N VAL A 243 25.01 -6.51 -19.88
CA VAL A 243 24.35 -5.63 -18.89
C VAL A 243 23.12 -4.90 -19.44
N LEU A 244 23.00 -4.71 -20.75
CA LEU A 244 21.93 -3.91 -21.39
C LEU A 244 21.19 -4.66 -22.51
N SER A 245 21.45 -5.95 -22.66
CA SER A 245 20.98 -6.78 -23.76
C SER A 245 21.26 -6.20 -25.17
N ILE A 246 22.35 -5.43 -25.31
CA ILE A 246 22.66 -4.67 -26.53
C ILE A 246 22.74 -5.61 -27.74
N GLY A 247 21.98 -5.27 -28.78
CA GLY A 247 21.95 -5.99 -30.06
C GLY A 247 21.03 -7.21 -30.11
N ALA A 248 20.34 -7.55 -29.01
CA ALA A 248 19.26 -8.54 -29.03
C ALA A 248 17.98 -7.95 -29.63
N VAL A 249 17.20 -8.80 -30.31
CA VAL A 249 15.84 -8.47 -30.76
C VAL A 249 14.90 -8.86 -29.63
N LEU A 250 14.28 -7.88 -28.97
CA LEU A 250 13.41 -8.12 -27.81
C LEU A 250 11.97 -7.72 -28.16
N ASP A 251 11.06 -8.66 -28.04
CA ASP A 251 9.62 -8.42 -28.11
C ASP A 251 8.96 -8.84 -26.78
N ILE A 252 7.78 -8.29 -26.48
CA ILE A 252 6.87 -8.79 -25.45
C ILE A 252 5.92 -9.79 -26.11
N ILE A 253 5.85 -11.00 -25.57
CA ILE A 253 4.99 -12.08 -26.07
C ILE A 253 4.19 -12.72 -24.94
N LYS A 254 3.03 -13.29 -25.28
CA LYS A 254 2.28 -14.16 -24.37
C LYS A 254 2.88 -15.57 -24.39
N HIS A 255 3.28 -16.09 -23.23
CA HIS A 255 3.82 -17.42 -23.08
C HIS A 255 2.89 -18.30 -22.24
N PRO A 256 2.35 -19.42 -22.78
CA PRO A 256 1.32 -20.21 -22.10
C PRO A 256 1.77 -20.92 -20.81
N LYS A 257 3.08 -21.02 -20.55
CA LYS A 257 3.62 -21.62 -19.32
C LYS A 257 3.76 -20.60 -18.19
N VAL A 258 3.73 -19.30 -18.49
CA VAL A 258 3.73 -18.26 -17.45
C VAL A 258 2.47 -18.48 -16.62
N PRO A 259 2.59 -18.74 -15.30
CA PRO A 259 1.44 -18.98 -14.46
C PRO A 259 0.51 -17.77 -14.44
N ASP A 260 -0.77 -18.07 -14.51
CA ASP A 260 -1.88 -17.13 -14.52
C ASP A 260 -2.94 -17.75 -13.61
N ARG A 261 -3.20 -17.12 -12.47
CA ARG A 261 -3.99 -17.69 -11.38
C ARG A 261 -4.73 -16.56 -10.71
N ASP A 262 -6.02 -16.51 -10.96
CA ASP A 262 -6.78 -15.26 -10.89
C ASP A 262 -7.97 -15.35 -9.96
N LEU A 263 -8.49 -16.56 -9.76
CA LEU A 263 -9.56 -16.81 -8.81
C LEU A 263 -9.30 -18.13 -8.11
N TYR A 264 -9.22 -18.08 -6.79
CA TYR A 264 -9.14 -19.25 -5.93
C TYR A 264 -10.50 -19.47 -5.26
N VAL A 265 -10.98 -20.71 -5.28
CA VAL A 265 -12.23 -21.09 -4.64
C VAL A 265 -11.94 -22.14 -3.57
N PHE A 266 -12.31 -21.87 -2.33
CA PHE A 266 -12.12 -22.78 -1.19
C PHE A 266 -13.46 -23.24 -0.63
N ASP A 267 -13.51 -24.45 -0.08
CA ASP A 267 -14.63 -24.93 0.73
C ASP A 267 -14.53 -24.31 2.13
N THR A 268 -15.57 -23.61 2.60
CA THR A 268 -15.50 -22.90 3.89
C THR A 268 -15.54 -23.83 5.10
N ARG A 269 -15.94 -25.09 4.92
CA ARG A 269 -16.06 -26.09 5.98
C ARG A 269 -14.73 -26.80 6.22
N THR A 270 -13.95 -27.05 5.16
CA THR A 270 -12.65 -27.74 5.25
C THR A 270 -11.44 -26.82 5.09
N ASP A 271 -11.64 -25.65 4.47
CA ASP A 271 -10.60 -24.73 3.98
C ASP A 271 -9.71 -25.32 2.89
N GLU A 272 -10.18 -26.36 2.20
CA GLU A 272 -9.46 -26.95 1.08
C GLU A 272 -9.75 -26.17 -0.21
N LEU A 273 -8.71 -25.99 -1.02
CA LEU A 273 -8.82 -25.39 -2.35
C LEU A 273 -9.62 -26.34 -3.25
N ILE A 274 -10.72 -25.83 -3.81
CA ILE A 274 -11.59 -26.52 -4.75
C ILE A 274 -11.08 -26.34 -6.18
N GLU A 275 -10.84 -25.09 -6.58
CA GLU A 275 -10.56 -24.73 -7.97
C GLU A 275 -9.66 -23.48 -8.04
N THR A 276 -8.86 -23.39 -9.11
CA THR A 276 -8.17 -22.15 -9.49
C THR A 276 -8.49 -21.83 -10.94
N VAL A 277 -9.00 -20.63 -11.19
CA VAL A 277 -9.36 -20.16 -12.54
C VAL A 277 -8.30 -19.18 -13.03
N ASP A 278 -7.99 -19.24 -14.32
CA ASP A 278 -7.04 -18.37 -14.98
C ASP A 278 -7.70 -17.49 -16.06
N THR A 279 -6.93 -16.58 -16.63
CA THR A 279 -7.30 -15.73 -17.75
C THR A 279 -8.52 -14.84 -17.44
N LEU A 280 -8.55 -14.17 -16.29
CA LEU A 280 -9.66 -13.31 -15.85
C LEU A 280 -9.40 -11.81 -16.04
N GLY A 281 -8.16 -11.41 -16.25
CA GLY A 281 -7.72 -10.02 -16.41
C GLY A 281 -6.27 -9.87 -15.94
N THR A 282 -5.74 -8.65 -15.97
CA THR A 282 -4.40 -8.38 -15.42
C THR A 282 -4.48 -7.78 -14.01
N LEU A 283 -5.28 -6.73 -13.83
CA LEU A 283 -5.50 -6.12 -12.53
C LEU A 283 -6.93 -6.40 -12.10
N LEU A 284 -7.11 -7.15 -11.00
CA LEU A 284 -8.42 -7.59 -10.53
C LEU A 284 -8.81 -6.81 -9.27
N TYR A 285 -9.82 -5.94 -9.37
CA TYR A 285 -10.14 -4.98 -8.32
C TYR A 285 -11.16 -5.52 -7.31
N GLY A 286 -12.41 -5.67 -7.75
CA GLY A 286 -13.53 -6.11 -6.92
C GLY A 286 -14.23 -7.33 -7.50
N LEU A 287 -14.86 -8.13 -6.63
CA LEU A 287 -15.70 -9.26 -7.05
C LEU A 287 -17.04 -9.28 -6.34
N THR A 288 -18.04 -9.86 -7.00
CA THR A 288 -19.34 -10.19 -6.42
C THR A 288 -19.80 -11.55 -6.92
N VAL A 289 -20.68 -12.22 -6.17
CA VAL A 289 -21.18 -13.56 -6.50
C VAL A 289 -22.70 -13.60 -6.38
N ASP A 290 -23.38 -14.04 -7.43
CA ASP A 290 -24.85 -14.13 -7.47
C ASP A 290 -25.38 -15.29 -6.60
N SER A 291 -26.70 -15.48 -6.51
CA SER A 291 -27.30 -16.61 -5.75
C SER A 291 -27.01 -18.00 -6.34
N LYS A 292 -26.57 -18.08 -7.60
CA LYS A 292 -26.25 -19.33 -8.31
C LYS A 292 -24.76 -19.69 -8.25
N GLY A 293 -23.94 -18.83 -7.66
CA GLY A 293 -22.49 -19.00 -7.59
C GLY A 293 -21.74 -18.52 -8.84
N GLN A 294 -22.37 -17.74 -9.72
CA GLN A 294 -21.69 -17.03 -10.80
C GLN A 294 -20.92 -15.84 -10.23
N VAL A 295 -19.62 -15.80 -10.52
CA VAL A 295 -18.70 -14.76 -10.07
C VAL A 295 -18.61 -13.68 -11.14
N PHE A 296 -18.62 -12.41 -10.72
CA PHE A 296 -18.36 -11.26 -11.57
C PHE A 296 -17.19 -10.46 -10.97
N ILE A 297 -16.23 -10.08 -11.80
CA ILE A 297 -14.98 -9.42 -11.40
C ILE A 297 -14.82 -8.14 -12.21
N ALA A 298 -14.65 -7.01 -11.54
CA ALA A 298 -14.25 -5.76 -12.16
C ALA A 298 -12.73 -5.76 -12.35
N GLN A 299 -12.27 -5.56 -13.59
CA GLN A 299 -10.86 -5.73 -13.94
C GLN A 299 -10.39 -4.84 -15.09
N ALA A 300 -9.07 -4.69 -15.18
CA ALA A 300 -8.38 -4.16 -16.34
C ALA A 300 -7.44 -5.22 -16.95
N ASP A 301 -7.49 -5.43 -18.27
CA ASP A 301 -6.62 -6.35 -19.00
C ASP A 301 -5.60 -5.59 -19.84
N ALA A 302 -4.31 -5.79 -19.56
CA ALA A 302 -3.24 -5.04 -20.19
C ALA A 302 -2.95 -5.51 -21.62
N ARG A 303 -2.67 -4.55 -22.49
CA ARG A 303 -2.36 -4.73 -23.91
C ARG A 303 -0.88 -4.47 -24.23
N ASN A 304 0.01 -4.77 -23.30
CA ASN A 304 1.45 -4.55 -23.46
C ASN A 304 2.08 -5.41 -24.58
N ASP A 305 1.43 -6.49 -25.00
CA ASP A 305 1.81 -7.26 -26.18
C ASP A 305 1.38 -6.59 -27.51
N ALA A 306 0.39 -5.69 -27.50
CA ALA A 306 -0.10 -5.01 -28.71
C ALA A 306 0.96 -4.08 -29.32
N ASN A 307 1.67 -3.30 -28.48
CA ASN A 307 2.87 -2.56 -28.86
C ASN A 307 4.17 -3.35 -28.60
N GLY A 308 4.05 -4.63 -28.23
CA GLY A 308 5.16 -5.44 -27.73
C GLY A 308 6.21 -5.84 -28.77
N LEU A 309 5.94 -5.71 -30.06
CA LEU A 309 6.84 -6.16 -31.15
C LEU A 309 7.88 -5.09 -31.55
N ALA A 310 8.49 -4.45 -30.55
CA ALA A 310 9.47 -3.38 -30.74
C ALA A 310 10.74 -3.82 -31.47
N GLY A 311 11.15 -5.09 -31.34
CA GLY A 311 12.34 -5.61 -32.00
C GLY A 311 12.07 -6.11 -33.41
N THR A 312 11.05 -6.95 -33.59
CA THR A 312 10.79 -7.57 -34.90
C THR A 312 10.07 -6.66 -35.88
N LYS A 313 9.25 -5.72 -35.38
CA LYS A 313 8.42 -4.85 -36.20
C LYS A 313 8.61 -3.35 -35.93
N ASN A 314 9.46 -2.98 -34.97
CA ASN A 314 9.63 -1.60 -34.52
C ASN A 314 8.32 -0.96 -34.06
N HIS A 315 7.46 -1.73 -33.39
CA HIS A 315 6.28 -1.17 -32.73
C HIS A 315 6.70 -0.11 -31.70
N GLY A 316 5.82 0.88 -31.51
CA GLY A 316 5.92 1.91 -30.48
C GLY A 316 4.53 2.27 -29.95
N LEU A 317 4.33 3.52 -29.52
CA LEU A 317 3.04 3.95 -28.96
C LEU A 317 1.88 3.92 -29.97
N ALA A 318 2.17 3.99 -31.28
CA ALA A 318 1.14 4.01 -32.31
C ALA A 318 0.28 2.73 -32.29
N GLU A 319 0.91 1.56 -32.11
CA GLU A 319 0.22 0.27 -32.04
C GLU A 319 -0.60 0.07 -30.76
N LEU A 320 -0.31 0.83 -29.70
CA LEU A 320 -1.11 0.80 -28.47
C LEU A 320 -2.41 1.61 -28.61
N GLU A 321 -2.45 2.57 -29.53
CA GLU A 321 -3.60 3.46 -29.79
C GLU A 321 -4.06 4.21 -28.53
N ASN A 322 -3.10 4.59 -27.64
CA ASN A 322 -3.37 5.17 -26.31
C ASN A 322 -4.47 4.42 -25.54
N ARG A 323 -4.43 3.09 -25.64
CA ARG A 323 -5.39 2.17 -25.04
C ARG A 323 -4.60 1.03 -24.37
N ALA A 324 -3.93 1.38 -23.27
CA ALA A 324 -3.02 0.50 -22.54
C ALA A 324 -3.74 -0.71 -21.93
N PHE A 325 -4.96 -0.49 -21.46
CA PHE A 325 -5.80 -1.51 -20.83
C PHE A 325 -7.12 -1.65 -21.57
N LEU A 326 -7.76 -2.81 -21.45
CA LEU A 326 -9.18 -3.01 -21.69
C LEU A 326 -9.89 -2.99 -20.33
N ASN A 327 -10.87 -2.11 -20.15
CA ASN A 327 -11.69 -2.11 -18.94
C ASN A 327 -12.87 -3.06 -19.14
N GLN A 328 -13.03 -4.01 -18.24
CA GLN A 328 -13.92 -5.14 -18.45
C GLN A 328 -14.57 -5.60 -17.14
N ILE A 329 -15.69 -6.32 -17.28
CA ILE A 329 -16.19 -7.22 -16.25
C ILE A 329 -16.00 -8.65 -16.74
N THR A 330 -15.32 -9.47 -15.96
CA THR A 330 -15.18 -10.90 -16.24
C THR A 330 -16.24 -11.67 -15.45
N SER A 331 -16.92 -12.61 -16.09
CA SER A 331 -17.87 -13.51 -15.42
C SER A 331 -17.46 -14.97 -15.54
N VAL A 332 -17.61 -15.71 -14.44
CA VAL A 332 -17.25 -17.13 -14.34
C VAL A 332 -18.41 -17.88 -13.70
N SER A 333 -18.98 -18.83 -14.44
CA SER A 333 -19.99 -19.76 -13.95
C SER A 333 -19.35 -21.06 -13.48
N PHE A 334 -20.03 -21.81 -12.62
CA PHE A 334 -19.55 -23.10 -12.11
C PHE A 334 -20.55 -24.21 -12.40
N ARG A 335 -20.04 -25.38 -12.78
CA ARG A 335 -20.82 -26.61 -12.91
C ARG A 335 -20.30 -27.63 -11.91
N GLY A 336 -20.95 -27.68 -10.75
CA GLY A 336 -20.38 -28.36 -9.58
C GLY A 336 -19.15 -27.58 -9.10
N ASP A 337 -18.05 -28.27 -8.85
CA ASP A 337 -16.80 -27.68 -8.36
C ASP A 337 -15.90 -27.13 -9.49
N SER A 338 -16.22 -27.41 -10.75
CA SER A 338 -15.41 -26.96 -11.89
C SER A 338 -15.91 -25.65 -12.46
N ALA A 339 -14.98 -24.71 -12.67
CA ALA A 339 -15.26 -23.48 -13.39
C ALA A 339 -15.55 -23.73 -14.88
N GLU A 340 -16.50 -22.98 -15.42
CA GLU A 340 -16.70 -22.88 -16.86
C GLU A 340 -15.77 -21.82 -17.47
N LYS A 341 -15.73 -21.76 -18.80
CA LYS A 341 -14.89 -20.78 -19.50
C LYS A 341 -15.31 -19.35 -19.13
N PRO A 342 -14.37 -18.48 -18.72
CA PRO A 342 -14.64 -17.08 -18.45
C PRO A 342 -15.26 -16.36 -19.66
N LYS A 343 -16.15 -15.41 -19.38
CA LYS A 343 -16.76 -14.51 -20.38
C LYS A 343 -16.44 -13.06 -20.02
N PHE A 344 -16.07 -12.28 -21.03
CA PHE A 344 -15.71 -10.87 -20.87
C PHE A 344 -16.85 -9.97 -21.33
N ILE A 345 -17.14 -8.95 -20.54
CA ILE A 345 -18.05 -7.85 -20.85
C ILE A 345 -17.16 -6.63 -21.07
N ASP A 346 -17.03 -6.21 -22.33
CA ASP A 346 -16.27 -5.03 -22.71
C ASP A 346 -17.02 -3.75 -22.30
N LEU A 347 -16.41 -2.93 -21.45
CA LEU A 347 -17.05 -1.70 -20.97
C LEU A 347 -16.95 -0.55 -21.97
N GLU A 348 -16.02 -0.66 -22.93
CA GLU A 348 -15.83 0.28 -24.01
C GLU A 348 -15.66 -0.46 -25.35
N PRO A 349 -15.87 0.20 -26.50
CA PRO A 349 -15.54 -0.38 -27.80
C PRO A 349 -14.10 -0.90 -27.86
N LEU A 350 -13.92 -2.08 -28.47
CA LEU A 350 -12.59 -2.66 -28.69
C LEU A 350 -11.82 -1.89 -29.80
N PRO A 351 -10.50 -1.70 -29.65
CA PRO A 351 -9.65 -1.12 -30.68
C PRO A 351 -9.83 -1.78 -32.06
N PRO A 352 -9.78 -1.00 -33.16
CA PRO A 352 -9.37 0.42 -33.23
C PRO A 352 -10.50 1.42 -32.93
N LYS A 353 -11.65 0.98 -32.41
CA LYS A 353 -12.71 1.89 -31.97
C LYS A 353 -12.45 2.30 -30.51
N HIS A 354 -12.69 3.57 -30.21
CA HIS A 354 -12.52 4.14 -28.87
C HIS A 354 -13.85 4.71 -28.37
N PRO A 355 -14.06 4.79 -27.04
CA PRO A 355 -15.21 5.51 -26.49
C PRO A 355 -15.16 6.98 -26.89
N LYS A 356 -16.32 7.64 -26.93
CA LYS A 356 -16.32 9.11 -27.04
C LYS A 356 -15.86 9.73 -25.73
N GLN A 357 -15.46 10.99 -25.79
CA GLN A 357 -15.09 11.75 -24.60
C GLN A 357 -16.19 11.70 -23.54
N GLY A 358 -15.83 11.38 -22.30
CA GLY A 358 -16.75 11.22 -21.17
C GLY A 358 -17.59 9.94 -21.18
N GLU A 359 -17.52 9.09 -22.22
CA GLU A 359 -18.19 7.79 -22.28
C GLU A 359 -17.31 6.63 -21.77
N ALA A 360 -16.05 6.85 -21.45
CA ALA A 360 -15.17 5.80 -20.91
C ALA A 360 -15.57 5.37 -19.49
N LEU A 361 -15.23 4.14 -19.13
CA LEU A 361 -15.46 3.55 -17.82
C LEU A 361 -14.13 3.00 -17.29
N ALA A 362 -13.14 3.90 -17.19
CA ALA A 362 -11.78 3.57 -16.84
C ALA A 362 -11.66 3.03 -15.41
N THR A 363 -10.89 1.95 -15.26
CA THR A 363 -10.58 1.33 -13.97
C THR A 363 -11.86 0.92 -13.23
N PRO A 364 -12.63 -0.05 -13.76
CA PRO A 364 -13.77 -0.59 -13.04
C PRO A 364 -13.27 -1.20 -11.74
N PHE A 365 -13.83 -0.79 -10.60
CA PHE A 365 -13.23 -1.03 -9.29
C PHE A 365 -14.16 -1.82 -8.37
N ALA A 366 -15.11 -1.16 -7.70
CA ALA A 366 -16.13 -1.85 -6.90
C ALA A 366 -17.28 -2.33 -7.80
N ILE A 367 -17.76 -3.54 -7.51
CA ILE A 367 -18.87 -4.20 -8.22
C ILE A 367 -19.77 -4.89 -7.19
N GLN A 368 -21.08 -4.74 -7.35
CA GLN A 368 -22.10 -5.40 -6.53
C GLN A 368 -23.22 -5.95 -7.42
N ILE A 369 -23.72 -7.14 -7.10
CA ILE A 369 -24.91 -7.73 -7.75
C ILE A 369 -26.16 -7.40 -6.91
N SER A 370 -27.27 -7.07 -7.55
CA SER A 370 -28.56 -6.90 -6.87
C SER A 370 -29.07 -8.20 -6.26
N ASP A 371 -29.91 -8.11 -5.22
CA ASP A 371 -30.43 -9.28 -4.50
C ASP A 371 -31.29 -10.20 -5.39
N ASP A 372 -31.84 -9.67 -6.49
CA ASP A 372 -32.58 -10.45 -7.49
C ASP A 372 -31.70 -11.05 -8.61
N ASP A 373 -30.37 -10.90 -8.51
CA ASP A 373 -29.34 -11.32 -9.46
C ASP A 373 -29.47 -10.71 -10.87
N THR A 374 -30.25 -9.64 -11.07
CA THR A 374 -30.50 -9.10 -12.42
C THR A 374 -29.56 -7.96 -12.83
N THR A 375 -29.01 -7.21 -11.88
CA THR A 375 -28.31 -5.95 -12.15
C THR A 375 -26.98 -5.92 -11.42
N LEU A 376 -25.91 -5.69 -12.17
CA LEU A 376 -24.62 -5.29 -11.60
C LEU A 376 -24.59 -3.77 -11.46
N VAL A 377 -24.11 -3.29 -10.31
CA VAL A 377 -23.82 -1.89 -10.05
C VAL A 377 -22.31 -1.76 -9.85
N VAL A 378 -21.66 -0.92 -10.64
CA VAL A 378 -20.20 -0.90 -10.78
C VAL A 378 -19.69 0.54 -10.76
N SER A 379 -18.53 0.75 -10.16
CA SER A 379 -17.81 2.03 -10.16
C SER A 379 -16.67 2.00 -11.16
N ALA A 380 -16.43 3.11 -11.86
CA ALA A 380 -15.26 3.34 -12.70
C ALA A 380 -14.38 4.38 -12.00
N ALA A 381 -13.37 3.92 -11.27
CA ALA A 381 -12.56 4.75 -10.38
C ALA A 381 -11.72 5.79 -11.12
N GLY A 382 -11.32 5.51 -12.37
CA GLY A 382 -10.55 6.45 -13.17
C GLY A 382 -11.42 7.46 -13.93
N SER A 383 -12.72 7.21 -14.06
CA SER A 383 -13.64 8.08 -14.80
C SER A 383 -14.64 8.81 -13.91
N ASP A 384 -14.54 8.63 -12.59
CA ASP A 384 -15.44 9.21 -11.58
C ASP A 384 -16.92 8.89 -11.85
N LYS A 385 -17.24 7.62 -12.15
CA LYS A 385 -18.62 7.20 -12.50
C LYS A 385 -19.12 6.02 -11.68
N LEU A 386 -20.43 6.01 -11.48
CA LEU A 386 -21.21 4.80 -11.20
C LEU A 386 -21.99 4.40 -12.45
N PHE A 387 -22.06 3.11 -12.76
CA PHE A 387 -22.84 2.58 -13.87
C PHE A 387 -23.52 1.26 -13.51
N THR A 388 -24.57 0.94 -14.26
CA THR A 388 -25.36 -0.28 -14.06
C THR A 388 -25.32 -1.14 -15.31
N VAL A 389 -25.27 -2.46 -15.14
CA VAL A 389 -25.17 -3.45 -16.21
C VAL A 389 -26.21 -4.54 -15.99
N ASP A 390 -26.87 -5.00 -17.04
CA ASP A 390 -27.72 -6.20 -16.97
C ASP A 390 -26.83 -7.44 -16.80
N ALA A 391 -27.01 -8.16 -15.69
CA ALA A 391 -26.12 -9.25 -15.29
C ALA A 391 -26.16 -10.46 -16.25
N ASN A 392 -27.25 -10.61 -17.02
CA ASN A 392 -27.42 -11.75 -17.92
C ASN A 392 -26.79 -11.51 -19.30
N SER A 393 -27.00 -10.32 -19.85
CA SER A 393 -26.56 -9.93 -21.20
C SER A 393 -25.21 -9.23 -21.20
N GLY A 394 -24.82 -8.59 -20.09
CA GLY A 394 -23.66 -7.71 -20.01
C GLY A 394 -23.90 -6.31 -20.61
N GLU A 395 -25.13 -5.95 -20.96
CA GLU A 395 -25.42 -4.62 -21.52
C GLU A 395 -25.32 -3.53 -20.45
N ILE A 396 -24.57 -2.46 -20.75
CA ILE A 396 -24.55 -1.24 -19.92
C ILE A 396 -25.90 -0.53 -20.04
N LEU A 397 -26.65 -0.45 -18.95
CA LEU A 397 -27.99 0.14 -18.91
C LEU A 397 -27.94 1.67 -18.77
N GLY A 398 -27.07 2.18 -17.90
CA GLY A 398 -27.03 3.58 -17.50
C GLY A 398 -25.77 3.92 -16.72
N ARG A 399 -25.47 5.21 -16.59
CA ARG A 399 -24.30 5.75 -15.88
C ARG A 399 -24.57 7.14 -15.33
N VAL A 400 -23.82 7.52 -14.30
CA VAL A 400 -23.86 8.85 -13.67
C VAL A 400 -22.47 9.21 -13.13
N ASP A 401 -22.12 10.48 -13.21
CA ASP A 401 -20.90 11.02 -12.60
C ASP A 401 -21.09 11.08 -11.07
N VAL A 402 -20.05 10.70 -10.34
CA VAL A 402 -19.93 10.81 -8.87
C VAL A 402 -18.65 11.59 -8.55
N ASP A 403 -18.34 11.81 -7.27
CA ASP A 403 -17.11 12.52 -6.93
C ASP A 403 -15.85 11.63 -7.15
N ALA A 404 -14.69 12.26 -7.05
CA ALA A 404 -13.41 11.68 -7.45
C ALA A 404 -13.06 10.32 -6.82
N VAL A 405 -12.72 9.38 -7.69
CA VAL A 405 -12.18 8.04 -7.43
C VAL A 405 -13.13 7.14 -6.63
N PRO A 406 -14.30 6.78 -7.19
CA PRO A 406 -15.25 5.87 -6.54
C PRO A 406 -14.67 4.45 -6.42
N ARG A 407 -14.53 3.94 -5.18
CA ARG A 407 -13.92 2.63 -4.89
C ARG A 407 -14.76 1.72 -3.98
N GLY A 408 -15.95 2.14 -3.58
CA GLY A 408 -16.85 1.34 -2.75
C GLY A 408 -18.31 1.55 -3.12
N ILE A 409 -19.12 0.48 -3.00
CA ILE A 409 -20.56 0.51 -3.25
C ILE A 409 -21.25 -0.31 -2.16
N ALA A 410 -22.23 0.28 -1.49
CA ALA A 410 -23.22 -0.44 -0.68
C ALA A 410 -24.61 -0.26 -1.29
N LEU A 411 -25.32 -1.36 -1.53
CA LEU A 411 -26.64 -1.35 -2.16
C LEU A 411 -27.77 -1.43 -1.14
N GLU A 412 -28.83 -0.68 -1.41
CA GLU A 412 -30.12 -0.87 -0.75
C GLU A 412 -31.13 -1.34 -1.77
N SER A 413 -31.87 -2.40 -1.46
CA SER A 413 -32.84 -3.01 -2.36
C SER A 413 -34.27 -2.71 -1.96
N HIS A 414 -35.14 -2.65 -2.96
CA HIS A 414 -36.57 -2.80 -2.75
C HIS A 414 -36.90 -4.22 -2.26
N THR A 415 -38.11 -4.41 -1.73
CA THR A 415 -38.57 -5.72 -1.23
C THR A 415 -38.61 -6.83 -2.30
N ASN A 416 -38.54 -6.48 -3.58
CA ASN A 416 -38.47 -7.42 -4.70
C ASN A 416 -37.03 -7.77 -5.12
N GLY A 417 -36.02 -7.28 -4.38
CA GLY A 417 -34.59 -7.52 -4.64
C GLY A 417 -33.95 -6.59 -5.68
N LYS A 418 -34.73 -5.71 -6.33
CA LYS A 418 -34.17 -4.71 -7.24
C LYS A 418 -33.43 -3.61 -6.48
N PRO A 419 -32.30 -3.10 -6.98
CA PRO A 419 -31.58 -2.03 -6.31
C PRO A 419 -32.41 -0.74 -6.35
N SER A 420 -32.49 -0.06 -5.22
CA SER A 420 -33.23 1.19 -5.02
C SER A 420 -32.28 2.39 -4.93
N HIS A 421 -31.20 2.23 -4.18
CA HIS A 421 -30.15 3.21 -3.98
C HIS A 421 -28.78 2.54 -3.91
N ALA A 422 -27.74 3.30 -4.22
CA ALA A 422 -26.36 2.94 -3.96
C ALA A 422 -25.67 4.05 -3.17
N TRP A 423 -24.95 3.68 -2.12
CA TRP A 423 -24.01 4.53 -1.42
C TRP A 423 -22.62 4.29 -1.99
N VAL A 424 -22.02 5.32 -2.57
CA VAL A 424 -20.76 5.22 -3.31
C VAL A 424 -19.68 5.97 -2.55
N PHE A 425 -18.65 5.26 -2.10
CA PHE A 425 -17.49 5.88 -1.45
C PHE A 425 -16.50 6.40 -2.49
N ASN A 426 -16.33 7.72 -2.54
CA ASN A 426 -15.41 8.44 -3.41
C ASN A 426 -14.10 8.66 -2.65
N ALA A 427 -13.16 7.74 -2.82
CA ALA A 427 -12.04 7.55 -1.91
C ALA A 427 -11.04 8.72 -1.88
N VAL A 428 -10.90 9.47 -2.97
CA VAL A 428 -9.98 10.62 -3.04
C VAL A 428 -10.72 11.94 -2.84
N ALA A 429 -11.96 12.06 -3.30
CA ALA A 429 -12.81 13.19 -2.92
C ALA A 429 -13.11 13.22 -1.41
N ASN A 430 -13.06 12.06 -0.76
CA ASN A 430 -13.40 11.84 0.63
C ASN A 430 -14.87 12.18 0.92
N THR A 431 -15.76 11.64 0.08
CA THR A 431 -17.21 11.82 0.16
C THR A 431 -17.95 10.50 -0.03
N VAL A 432 -19.21 10.46 0.37
CA VAL A 432 -20.15 9.38 0.02
C VAL A 432 -21.28 9.96 -0.83
N SER A 433 -21.39 9.51 -2.08
CA SER A 433 -22.51 9.87 -2.95
C SER A 433 -23.68 8.91 -2.74
N LEU A 434 -24.87 9.43 -2.46
CA LEU A 434 -26.12 8.69 -2.50
C LEU A 434 -26.69 8.75 -3.91
N VAL A 435 -26.86 7.60 -4.55
CA VAL A 435 -27.34 7.49 -5.94
C VAL A 435 -28.69 6.77 -5.96
N ASN A 436 -29.70 7.38 -6.58
CA ASN A 436 -30.98 6.74 -6.84
C ASN A 436 -30.88 5.81 -8.07
N LEU A 437 -31.33 4.56 -7.89
CA LEU A 437 -31.32 3.49 -8.90
C LEU A 437 -32.73 3.03 -9.31
N SER A 438 -33.77 3.81 -9.01
CA SER A 438 -35.15 3.47 -9.40
C SER A 438 -35.36 3.41 -10.92
N ASP A 439 -34.54 4.14 -11.69
CA ASP A 439 -34.41 4.01 -13.16
C ASP A 439 -32.96 3.66 -13.49
N LEU A 440 -32.70 2.36 -13.73
CA LEU A 440 -31.36 1.84 -14.04
C LEU A 440 -30.77 2.40 -15.32
N THR A 441 -31.59 2.92 -16.24
CA THR A 441 -31.07 3.55 -17.46
C THR A 441 -30.58 4.97 -17.23
N ARG A 442 -30.97 5.57 -16.11
CA ARG A 442 -30.70 6.97 -15.75
C ARG A 442 -30.48 7.12 -14.25
N PRO A 443 -29.45 6.49 -13.67
CA PRO A 443 -29.09 6.68 -12.27
C PRO A 443 -28.83 8.17 -11.99
N LYS A 444 -29.09 8.61 -10.76
CA LYS A 444 -28.95 10.03 -10.37
C LYS A 444 -28.35 10.17 -8.98
N VAL A 445 -27.31 10.99 -8.86
CA VAL A 445 -26.83 11.45 -7.55
C VAL A 445 -27.92 12.30 -6.91
N VAL A 446 -28.33 11.89 -5.69
CA VAL A 446 -29.25 12.62 -4.82
C VAL A 446 -28.48 13.64 -4.00
N GLU A 447 -27.36 13.20 -3.41
CA GLU A 447 -26.56 13.99 -2.48
C GLU A 447 -25.13 13.44 -2.41
N SER A 448 -24.16 14.30 -2.07
CA SER A 448 -22.78 13.91 -1.72
C SER A 448 -22.48 14.39 -0.30
N ILE A 449 -22.15 13.44 0.58
CA ILE A 449 -21.88 13.69 1.99
C ILE A 449 -20.37 13.78 2.18
N ALA A 450 -19.88 14.92 2.66
CA ALA A 450 -18.45 15.11 2.93
C ALA A 450 -18.01 14.36 4.19
N LEU A 451 -16.86 13.68 4.10
CA LEU A 451 -16.17 13.09 5.23
C LEU A 451 -14.97 13.95 5.63
N GLU A 452 -14.48 13.78 6.86
CA GLU A 452 -13.30 14.51 7.35
C GLU A 452 -12.04 14.08 6.59
N ASP A 453 -11.25 15.05 6.10
CA ASP A 453 -10.04 14.79 5.32
C ASP A 453 -8.87 15.67 5.81
N PRO A 454 -7.89 15.10 6.55
CA PRO A 454 -6.72 15.83 7.01
C PRO A 454 -5.63 15.98 5.92
N THR A 455 -5.83 15.45 4.72
CA THR A 455 -4.82 15.49 3.64
C THR A 455 -4.51 16.92 3.23
N HIS A 456 -3.22 17.24 3.05
CA HIS A 456 -2.80 18.54 2.54
C HIS A 456 -3.51 18.85 1.19
N PRO A 457 -4.15 20.02 1.00
CA PRO A 457 -5.01 20.27 -0.16
C PRO A 457 -4.34 20.07 -1.52
N ALA A 458 -3.07 20.44 -1.66
CA ALA A 458 -2.31 20.20 -2.89
C ALA A 458 -2.06 18.71 -3.15
N VAL A 459 -1.79 17.93 -2.10
CA VAL A 459 -1.58 16.48 -2.21
C VAL A 459 -2.89 15.80 -2.62
N LYS A 460 -4.03 16.23 -2.06
CA LYS A 460 -5.37 15.76 -2.46
C LYS A 460 -5.64 16.02 -3.93
N ARG A 461 -5.46 17.26 -4.41
CA ARG A 461 -5.68 17.60 -5.83
C ARG A 461 -4.72 16.86 -6.76
N GLY A 462 -3.46 16.69 -6.36
CA GLY A 462 -2.50 15.88 -7.11
C GLY A 462 -2.89 14.41 -7.19
N ARG A 463 -3.45 13.84 -6.11
CA ARG A 463 -3.97 12.46 -6.11
C ARG A 463 -5.19 12.31 -7.02
N ILE A 464 -6.06 13.32 -7.12
CA ILE A 464 -7.17 13.34 -8.08
C ILE A 464 -6.60 13.29 -9.51
N ALA A 465 -5.70 14.22 -9.85
CA ALA A 465 -5.06 14.26 -11.18
C ALA A 465 -4.30 12.97 -11.54
N PHE A 466 -3.74 12.26 -10.56
CA PHE A 466 -3.07 10.97 -10.76
C PHE A 466 -4.02 9.83 -11.15
N ASN A 467 -5.24 9.84 -10.62
CA ASN A 467 -6.24 8.80 -10.88
C ASN A 467 -7.16 9.14 -12.06
N ASP A 468 -7.22 10.41 -12.46
CA ASP A 468 -8.11 10.90 -13.52
C ASP A 468 -7.72 10.38 -14.90
N ALA A 469 -8.61 9.62 -15.53
CA ALA A 469 -8.43 9.07 -16.85
C ALA A 469 -8.55 10.13 -17.95
N ASP A 470 -9.13 11.30 -17.68
CA ASP A 470 -9.17 12.43 -18.61
C ASP A 470 -7.78 12.99 -18.93
N ALA A 471 -6.76 12.61 -18.13
CA ALA A 471 -5.35 12.81 -18.48
C ALA A 471 -4.93 12.08 -19.77
N SER A 472 -5.61 10.99 -20.14
CA SER A 472 -5.37 10.23 -21.37
C SER A 472 -6.28 10.68 -22.52
N THR A 473 -5.78 10.63 -23.76
CA THR A 473 -6.57 11.06 -24.95
C THR A 473 -7.83 10.21 -25.17
N THR A 474 -7.82 8.94 -24.76
CA THR A 474 -8.98 8.05 -24.89
C THR A 474 -9.89 8.03 -23.66
N ASN A 475 -9.53 8.72 -22.58
CA ASN A 475 -10.18 8.68 -21.27
C ASN A 475 -10.25 7.29 -20.63
N THR A 476 -9.44 6.32 -21.09
CA THR A 476 -9.61 4.90 -20.71
C THR A 476 -8.66 4.38 -19.64
N PHE A 477 -7.66 5.17 -19.25
CA PHE A 477 -6.70 4.83 -18.20
C PHE A 477 -6.04 6.11 -17.66
N SER A 478 -5.44 6.03 -16.48
CA SER A 478 -4.73 7.13 -15.82
C SER A 478 -3.32 6.70 -15.41
N CYS A 479 -2.56 7.60 -14.77
CA CYS A 479 -1.27 7.23 -14.19
C CYS A 479 -1.42 6.09 -13.18
N ALA A 480 -2.52 6.08 -12.41
CA ALA A 480 -2.84 5.03 -11.45
C ALA A 480 -3.11 3.64 -12.08
N SER A 481 -3.37 3.55 -13.39
CA SER A 481 -3.58 2.26 -14.05
C SER A 481 -2.28 1.45 -14.20
N CYS A 482 -1.15 2.12 -14.47
CA CYS A 482 0.18 1.48 -14.48
C CYS A 482 0.82 1.49 -13.09
N HIS A 483 0.50 2.49 -12.26
CA HIS A 483 1.02 2.66 -10.91
C HIS A 483 -0.06 2.46 -9.83
N PRO A 484 -0.73 1.29 -9.80
CA PRO A 484 -1.84 1.08 -8.88
C PRO A 484 -1.37 1.18 -7.44
N ASP A 485 -2.09 1.98 -6.65
CA ASP A 485 -1.82 2.16 -5.22
C ASP A 485 -0.35 2.53 -4.90
N GLY A 486 0.25 3.30 -5.82
CA GLY A 486 1.60 3.84 -5.70
C GLY A 486 2.70 2.87 -6.08
N HIS A 487 2.34 1.65 -6.51
CA HIS A 487 3.26 0.57 -6.78
C HIS A 487 3.42 0.27 -8.28
N THR A 488 3.67 -0.98 -8.68
CA THR A 488 3.88 -1.40 -10.09
C THR A 488 2.82 -2.38 -10.55
N ASP A 489 2.43 -2.31 -11.82
CA ASP A 489 1.63 -3.33 -12.50
C ASP A 489 2.41 -4.61 -12.84
N GLN A 490 3.72 -4.64 -12.54
CA GLN A 490 4.66 -5.72 -12.85
C GLN A 490 4.76 -6.10 -14.33
N LEU A 491 4.36 -5.21 -15.24
CA LEU A 491 4.42 -5.44 -16.67
C LEU A 491 5.61 -4.76 -17.31
N LEU A 492 6.03 -5.32 -18.45
CA LEU A 492 6.95 -4.68 -19.38
C LEU A 492 6.15 -3.92 -20.43
N TRP A 493 6.57 -2.70 -20.75
CA TRP A 493 5.94 -1.82 -21.73
C TRP A 493 6.93 -1.30 -22.75
N VAL A 494 6.48 -1.11 -24.00
CA VAL A 494 7.21 -0.40 -25.06
C VAL A 494 6.69 1.04 -25.10
N LEU A 495 7.32 1.92 -24.34
CA LEU A 495 6.95 3.34 -24.23
C LEU A 495 7.85 4.22 -25.12
N GLU A 496 7.45 5.48 -25.36
CA GLU A 496 8.26 6.46 -26.10
C GLU A 496 9.49 6.86 -25.28
N THR A 497 10.57 6.08 -25.41
CA THR A 497 11.83 6.26 -24.68
C THR A 497 13.01 6.31 -25.66
N PRO A 498 14.11 7.00 -25.30
CA PRO A 498 15.33 6.95 -26.09
C PRO A 498 15.86 5.53 -26.28
N ILE A 499 16.40 5.23 -27.47
CA ILE A 499 17.08 3.97 -27.74
C ILE A 499 18.42 3.95 -26.98
N VAL A 500 18.65 2.90 -26.19
CA VAL A 500 19.88 2.68 -25.43
C VAL A 500 21.10 2.68 -26.36
N THR A 501 22.24 3.22 -25.89
CA THR A 501 23.47 3.26 -26.69
C THR A 501 23.85 1.87 -27.22
N GLY A 502 23.91 1.74 -28.54
CA GLY A 502 24.26 0.48 -29.23
C GLY A 502 23.07 -0.44 -29.53
N ALA A 503 21.87 -0.15 -29.03
CA ALA A 503 20.65 -0.86 -29.40
C ALA A 503 20.06 -0.37 -30.74
N LYS A 504 19.11 -1.12 -31.29
CA LYS A 504 18.43 -0.82 -32.57
C LYS A 504 16.92 -0.66 -32.44
N GLN A 505 16.39 -0.75 -31.22
CA GLN A 505 14.96 -0.73 -30.92
C GLN A 505 14.70 0.02 -29.60
N ILE A 506 13.45 0.40 -29.38
CA ILE A 506 12.97 0.76 -28.05
C ILE A 506 13.02 -0.51 -27.18
N MET A 507 13.58 -0.39 -25.98
CA MET A 507 13.70 -1.51 -25.06
C MET A 507 12.46 -1.57 -24.17
N PRO A 508 11.82 -2.75 -24.00
CA PRO A 508 10.75 -2.91 -23.02
C PRO A 508 11.20 -2.54 -21.61
N ARG A 509 10.35 -1.83 -20.85
CA ARG A 509 10.62 -1.32 -19.50
C ARG A 509 9.56 -1.75 -18.51
N SER A 510 9.99 -2.10 -17.29
CA SER A 510 9.08 -2.31 -16.17
C SER A 510 8.53 -0.99 -15.63
N THR A 511 7.26 -0.97 -15.25
CA THR A 511 6.71 0.14 -14.47
C THR A 511 7.40 0.21 -13.10
N MET A 512 7.79 1.41 -12.67
CA MET A 512 8.47 1.65 -11.39
C MET A 512 7.47 2.11 -10.31
N PRO A 513 7.68 1.77 -9.03
CA PRO A 513 6.87 2.33 -7.96
C PRO A 513 7.09 3.84 -7.82
N VAL A 514 6.07 4.54 -7.35
CA VAL A 514 6.14 5.98 -7.01
C VAL A 514 6.29 6.23 -5.51
N ARG A 515 6.42 5.17 -4.70
CA ARG A 515 6.69 5.24 -3.26
C ARG A 515 8.12 5.71 -3.00
N GLY A 516 8.27 6.65 -2.08
CA GLY A 516 9.57 7.16 -1.61
C GLY A 516 10.37 7.92 -2.67
N LEU A 517 9.70 8.51 -3.66
CA LEU A 517 10.33 9.33 -4.71
C LEU A 517 10.90 10.65 -4.22
N ARG A 518 10.55 11.11 -3.02
CA ARG A 518 11.25 12.25 -2.46
C ARG A 518 12.66 11.80 -2.12
N ASP A 519 13.63 12.65 -2.45
CA ASP A 519 14.97 12.60 -1.89
C ASP A 519 15.83 11.36 -2.27
N THR A 520 15.32 10.43 -3.05
CA THR A 520 16.07 9.32 -3.64
C THR A 520 16.88 9.68 -4.91
N GLU A 521 17.01 10.97 -5.25
CA GLU A 521 17.72 11.51 -6.42
C GLU A 521 19.23 11.20 -6.43
N PRO A 522 19.91 11.20 -7.61
CA PRO A 522 19.36 11.30 -8.97
C PRO A 522 18.56 10.05 -9.41
N TYR A 523 17.47 10.28 -10.16
CA TYR A 523 16.74 9.21 -10.86
C TYR A 523 16.97 9.30 -12.36
N HIS A 524 17.75 8.38 -12.88
CA HIS A 524 17.77 8.11 -14.32
C HIS A 524 16.65 7.11 -14.61
N TRP A 525 15.43 7.61 -14.70
CA TRP A 525 14.34 6.82 -15.26
C TRP A 525 14.62 6.62 -16.74
N ASP A 526 14.90 5.38 -17.10
CA ASP A 526 15.22 4.93 -18.45
C ASP A 526 13.96 4.91 -19.36
N GLY A 527 13.06 5.89 -19.21
CA GLY A 527 11.62 5.63 -19.24
C GLY A 527 10.63 6.71 -19.70
N ILE A 528 10.99 7.97 -19.98
CA ILE A 528 10.15 9.05 -20.60
C ILE A 528 11.04 10.31 -20.73
N PRO A 529 10.82 11.25 -21.68
CA PRO A 529 11.92 12.07 -22.23
C PRO A 529 12.63 12.95 -21.21
N GLY A 530 13.87 12.58 -20.94
CA GLY A 530 14.81 13.41 -20.20
C GLY A 530 15.45 12.66 -19.04
N ASP A 531 16.65 13.11 -18.75
CA ASP A 531 17.34 12.80 -17.51
C ASP A 531 17.25 14.07 -16.68
N PRO A 532 16.28 14.18 -15.73
CA PRO A 532 16.04 15.42 -15.03
C PRO A 532 17.30 16.03 -14.43
N TYR A 533 18.16 15.16 -13.90
CA TYR A 533 19.39 15.51 -13.22
C TYR A 533 20.62 15.56 -14.14
N GLY A 534 20.50 15.13 -15.40
CA GLY A 534 21.60 15.02 -16.34
C GLY A 534 22.67 14.02 -15.90
N GLY A 535 23.69 13.78 -16.71
CA GLY A 535 24.67 12.72 -16.43
C GLY A 535 24.90 11.80 -17.60
N ASN A 536 25.51 10.66 -17.33
CA ASN A 536 25.55 9.57 -18.31
C ASN A 536 24.32 8.70 -18.07
N ASN A 537 23.44 8.59 -19.06
CA ASN A 537 22.29 7.69 -19.02
C ASN A 537 22.43 6.54 -20.02
N SER A 538 21.51 5.59 -19.97
CA SER A 538 21.42 4.44 -20.90
C SER A 538 21.49 4.83 -22.38
N ALA A 539 20.94 5.99 -22.76
CA ALA A 539 20.95 6.50 -24.12
C ALA A 539 22.29 7.17 -24.49
N ASN A 540 23.06 7.63 -23.50
CA ASN A 540 24.31 8.36 -23.67
C ASN A 540 25.42 7.85 -22.72
N VAL A 541 25.74 6.54 -22.76
CA VAL A 541 26.65 5.93 -21.77
C VAL A 541 28.09 6.48 -21.82
N TYR A 542 28.48 7.08 -22.94
CA TYR A 542 29.82 7.66 -23.17
C TYR A 542 29.87 9.19 -23.11
N LYS A 543 28.72 9.87 -22.90
CA LYS A 543 28.64 11.33 -22.94
C LYS A 543 27.69 11.84 -21.87
N LYS A 544 28.14 12.85 -21.12
CA LYS A 544 27.30 13.57 -20.17
C LYS A 544 26.24 14.41 -20.89
N VAL A 545 24.98 14.31 -20.48
CA VAL A 545 23.90 15.22 -20.83
C VAL A 545 23.67 16.22 -19.70
N GLU A 546 23.22 17.43 -20.05
CA GLU A 546 22.87 18.44 -19.04
C GLU A 546 21.51 18.12 -18.39
N PRO A 547 21.31 18.50 -17.11
CA PRO A 547 20.01 18.42 -16.46
C PRO A 547 18.96 19.21 -17.25
N ASN A 548 17.72 18.72 -17.27
CA ASN A 548 16.58 19.49 -17.78
C ASN A 548 15.71 20.08 -16.66
N SER A 549 15.93 19.70 -15.40
CA SER A 549 15.28 20.26 -14.22
C SER A 549 16.16 21.27 -13.47
N ILE A 550 15.59 21.92 -12.46
CA ILE A 550 16.31 22.84 -11.56
C ILE A 550 16.94 21.99 -10.44
N LEU A 551 18.27 21.90 -10.44
CA LEU A 551 19.00 21.18 -9.40
C LEU A 551 18.69 21.76 -8.00
N GLY A 552 18.37 20.88 -7.05
CA GLY A 552 17.97 21.26 -5.69
C GLY A 552 16.48 21.61 -5.54
N ASP A 553 15.69 21.57 -6.63
CA ASP A 553 14.23 21.67 -6.59
C ASP A 553 13.62 20.34 -7.05
N PRO A 554 13.23 19.45 -6.12
CA PRO A 554 12.69 18.14 -6.46
C PRO A 554 11.34 18.21 -7.20
N GLU A 555 10.54 19.26 -6.99
CA GLU A 555 9.27 19.45 -7.70
C GLU A 555 9.53 19.67 -9.19
N SER A 556 10.57 20.43 -9.56
CA SER A 556 10.95 20.66 -10.95
C SER A 556 11.29 19.35 -11.68
N SER A 557 12.00 18.44 -11.01
CA SER A 557 12.39 17.14 -11.58
C SER A 557 11.19 16.25 -11.86
N VAL A 558 10.29 16.13 -10.88
CA VAL A 558 9.05 15.35 -11.03
C VAL A 558 8.12 15.98 -12.07
N ARG A 559 8.08 17.32 -12.16
CA ARG A 559 7.31 18.04 -13.16
C ARG A 559 7.74 17.69 -14.59
N HIS A 560 9.03 17.53 -14.86
CA HIS A 560 9.51 17.10 -16.18
C HIS A 560 9.05 15.69 -16.56
N LEU A 561 9.04 14.78 -15.59
CA LEU A 561 8.55 13.41 -15.79
C LEU A 561 7.05 13.40 -16.10
N ILE A 562 6.27 14.18 -15.35
CA ILE A 562 4.84 14.38 -15.61
C ILE A 562 4.60 14.94 -17.01
N ASP A 563 5.31 16.02 -17.38
CA ASP A 563 5.17 16.65 -18.69
C ASP A 563 5.49 15.68 -19.83
N GLY A 564 6.55 14.87 -19.68
CA GLY A 564 6.93 13.84 -20.63
C GLY A 564 5.84 12.77 -20.77
N SER A 565 5.36 12.21 -19.66
CA SER A 565 4.32 11.16 -19.66
C SER A 565 3.04 11.64 -20.32
N LEU A 566 2.62 12.87 -20.03
CA LEU A 566 1.42 13.48 -20.60
C LEU A 566 1.56 13.76 -22.10
N ALA A 567 2.76 14.13 -22.55
CA ALA A 567 3.04 14.40 -23.97
C ALA A 567 3.19 13.13 -24.83
N THR A 568 3.48 11.98 -24.20
CA THR A 568 3.75 10.71 -24.90
C THR A 568 2.77 9.62 -24.49
N THR A 569 3.03 8.88 -23.41
CA THR A 569 2.28 7.68 -23.00
C THR A 569 0.78 7.95 -22.84
N MET A 570 0.41 9.10 -22.30
CA MET A 570 -0.99 9.51 -22.12
C MET A 570 -1.61 10.14 -23.38
N SER A 571 -0.83 10.38 -24.42
CA SER A 571 -1.27 10.99 -25.68
C SER A 571 -1.38 9.97 -26.80
N MET A 572 -2.47 9.99 -27.55
CA MET A 572 -2.54 9.24 -28.81
C MET A 572 -1.55 9.82 -29.83
N VAL A 573 -0.82 8.95 -30.53
CA VAL A 573 0.16 9.37 -31.54
C VAL A 573 -0.55 10.13 -32.67
N GLY A 574 -0.01 11.29 -33.02
CA GLY A 574 -0.58 12.16 -34.06
C GLY A 574 -1.76 13.02 -33.59
N VAL A 575 -2.19 12.89 -32.33
CA VAL A 575 -3.16 13.80 -31.71
C VAL A 575 -2.41 14.87 -30.92
N GLU A 576 -2.77 16.14 -31.16
CA GLU A 576 -2.22 17.28 -30.45
C GLU A 576 -3.27 17.80 -29.47
N VAL A 577 -2.98 17.63 -28.17
CA VAL A 577 -3.71 18.27 -27.06
C VAL A 577 -2.70 19.14 -26.34
N GLU A 578 -3.01 20.41 -26.14
CA GLU A 578 -2.19 21.34 -25.37
C GLU A 578 -2.97 21.84 -24.14
N ASN A 579 -2.24 22.06 -23.05
CA ASN A 579 -2.78 22.64 -21.83
C ASN A 579 -2.74 24.18 -21.84
N ASP A 580 -3.10 24.78 -20.72
CA ASP A 580 -3.10 26.22 -20.45
C ASP A 580 -1.70 26.89 -20.45
N GLU A 581 -0.61 26.12 -20.58
CA GLU A 581 0.77 26.60 -20.77
C GLU A 581 1.31 26.34 -22.19
N GLY A 582 0.50 25.79 -23.10
CA GLY A 582 0.96 25.35 -24.42
C GLY A 582 1.85 24.11 -24.39
N LYS A 583 1.83 23.34 -23.28
CA LYS A 583 2.52 22.03 -23.19
C LYS A 583 1.57 20.93 -23.63
N ARG A 584 2.11 19.90 -24.30
CA ARG A 584 1.32 18.74 -24.74
C ARG A 584 0.73 17.95 -23.57
N GLY A 585 -0.48 17.41 -23.75
CA GLY A 585 -1.24 16.61 -22.79
C GLY A 585 -2.34 17.40 -22.05
N ALA A 586 -3.37 16.70 -21.56
CA ALA A 586 -4.64 17.30 -21.13
C ALA A 586 -4.59 18.08 -19.81
N LEU A 587 -3.74 17.66 -18.85
CA LEU A 587 -3.71 18.30 -17.52
C LEU A 587 -3.18 19.74 -17.58
N THR A 588 -3.83 20.62 -16.83
CA THR A 588 -3.46 22.04 -16.64
C THR A 588 -2.14 22.20 -15.89
N LYS A 589 -1.59 23.42 -15.88
CA LYS A 589 -0.43 23.79 -15.07
C LYS A 589 -0.62 23.40 -13.61
N SER A 590 -1.75 23.80 -13.03
CA SER A 590 -2.02 23.65 -11.60
C SER A 590 -2.12 22.18 -11.22
N GLU A 591 -2.78 21.36 -12.05
CA GLU A 591 -2.88 19.92 -11.81
C GLU A 591 -1.52 19.23 -11.89
N ARG A 592 -0.67 19.64 -12.84
CA ARG A 592 0.70 19.09 -12.95
C ARG A 592 1.58 19.49 -11.76
N ASP A 593 1.45 20.71 -11.25
CA ASP A 593 2.15 21.17 -10.05
C ASP A 593 1.69 20.42 -8.79
N ASP A 594 0.38 20.27 -8.60
CA ASP A 594 -0.18 19.51 -7.49
C ASP A 594 0.16 18.02 -7.59
N LEU A 595 0.19 17.45 -8.82
CA LEU A 595 0.61 16.08 -9.08
C LEU A 595 2.09 15.85 -8.71
N ALA A 596 2.98 16.81 -9.00
CA ALA A 596 4.39 16.72 -8.59
C ALA A 596 4.52 16.64 -7.07
N LYS A 597 3.76 17.47 -6.33
CA LYS A 597 3.71 17.46 -4.87
C LYS A 597 3.17 16.14 -4.31
N PHE A 598 2.11 15.61 -4.92
CA PHE A 598 1.56 14.31 -4.56
C PHE A 598 2.59 13.20 -4.70
N LEU A 599 3.26 13.09 -5.87
CA LEU A 599 4.25 12.04 -6.14
C LEU A 599 5.44 12.09 -5.16
N LEU A 600 5.90 13.28 -4.80
CA LEU A 600 6.94 13.43 -3.78
C LEU A 600 6.45 13.07 -2.37
N ASN A 601 5.16 13.06 -2.13
CA ASN A 601 4.57 12.80 -0.81
C ASN A 601 4.16 11.33 -0.60
N VAL A 602 4.25 10.47 -1.61
CA VAL A 602 3.92 9.04 -1.47
C VAL A 602 5.01 8.36 -0.63
N LEU A 603 4.70 8.01 0.61
CA LEU A 603 5.63 7.36 1.54
C LEU A 603 5.65 5.84 1.34
N TYR A 604 6.76 5.20 1.76
CA TYR A 604 6.75 3.77 2.02
C TYR A 604 5.91 3.47 3.28
N PRO A 605 5.18 2.34 3.33
CA PRO A 605 4.54 1.91 4.57
C PRO A 605 5.59 1.59 5.66
N PRO A 606 5.18 1.42 6.92
CA PRO A 606 6.04 0.88 7.97
C PRO A 606 6.67 -0.44 7.54
N ALA A 607 7.90 -0.69 7.98
CA ALA A 607 8.63 -1.89 7.62
C ALA A 607 7.90 -3.17 8.05
N GLN A 608 7.64 -4.07 7.09
CA GLN A 608 6.80 -5.27 7.23
C GLN A 608 7.12 -6.14 8.45
N ARG A 609 8.39 -6.21 8.88
CA ARG A 609 8.81 -7.06 10.01
C ARG A 609 9.56 -6.33 11.09
N ARG A 610 9.60 -4.99 11.11
CA ARG A 610 10.26 -4.27 12.21
C ARG A 610 9.51 -4.56 13.50
N ALA A 611 10.23 -5.10 14.49
CA ALA A 611 9.67 -5.48 15.77
C ALA A 611 9.00 -4.29 16.46
N TYR A 612 7.88 -4.51 17.16
CA TYR A 612 7.24 -3.42 17.93
C TYR A 612 8.10 -2.92 19.11
N THR A 613 9.25 -3.52 19.39
CA THR A 613 10.26 -2.95 20.31
C THR A 613 11.16 -1.90 19.65
N ASN A 614 11.02 -1.68 18.34
CA ASN A 614 11.86 -0.85 17.48
C ASN A 614 13.33 -1.31 17.33
N VAL A 615 13.68 -2.42 17.98
CA VAL A 615 15.02 -3.04 17.93
C VAL A 615 15.04 -4.06 16.79
N LEU A 616 16.08 -4.01 15.96
CA LEU A 616 16.30 -4.99 14.89
C LEU A 616 16.62 -6.37 15.46
N SER A 617 16.28 -7.40 14.69
CA SER A 617 16.73 -8.76 14.95
C SER A 617 18.24 -8.91 14.70
N ASN A 618 18.84 -9.91 15.36
CA ASN A 618 20.24 -10.29 15.10
C ASN A 618 20.47 -10.65 13.62
N GLU A 619 19.46 -11.16 12.93
CA GLU A 619 19.57 -11.48 11.50
C GLU A 619 19.54 -10.22 10.64
N ALA A 620 18.70 -9.24 10.94
CA ALA A 620 18.74 -7.94 10.25
C ALA A 620 20.07 -7.23 10.48
N GLU A 621 20.62 -7.21 11.70
CA GLU A 621 21.95 -6.65 11.99
C GLU A 621 23.07 -7.34 11.19
N LYS A 622 23.05 -8.68 11.11
CA LYS A 622 23.96 -9.44 10.24
C LYS A 622 23.76 -9.07 8.77
N GLY A 623 22.52 -8.85 8.35
CA GLY A 623 22.16 -8.37 7.01
C GLY A 623 22.82 -7.04 6.69
N PHE A 624 22.66 -6.03 7.56
CA PHE A 624 23.33 -4.72 7.44
C PHE A 624 24.85 -4.87 7.29
N LYS A 625 25.45 -5.70 8.14
CA LYS A 625 26.89 -5.96 8.12
C LYS A 625 27.34 -6.64 6.82
N LEU A 626 26.64 -7.68 6.37
CA LEU A 626 26.95 -8.36 5.11
C LEU A 626 26.76 -7.45 3.91
N PHE A 627 25.74 -6.61 3.93
CA PHE A 627 25.41 -5.73 2.82
C PHE A 627 26.40 -4.59 2.65
N HIS A 628 26.91 -3.99 3.75
CA HIS A 628 27.72 -2.77 3.71
C HIS A 628 29.20 -2.97 4.07
N ILE A 629 29.57 -4.05 4.76
CA ILE A 629 30.91 -4.21 5.37
C ILE A 629 31.58 -5.53 5.00
N ASP A 630 30.99 -6.65 5.39
CA ASP A 630 31.65 -7.96 5.33
C ASP A 630 31.62 -8.55 3.90
N GLY A 631 30.53 -8.32 3.17
CA GLY A 631 30.36 -8.69 1.78
C GLY A 631 30.72 -10.12 1.43
N ASP A 632 31.18 -10.28 0.20
CA ASP A 632 31.60 -11.54 -0.36
C ASP A 632 33.07 -11.51 -0.79
N LEU A 633 33.93 -12.20 -0.03
CA LEU A 633 35.37 -12.18 -0.23
C LEU A 633 35.82 -13.00 -1.46
N GLN A 634 35.16 -14.13 -1.79
CA GLN A 634 35.51 -15.08 -2.89
C GLN A 634 37.00 -15.19 -3.31
N GLY A 635 37.96 -15.09 -2.38
CA GLY A 635 39.40 -15.10 -2.71
C GLY A 635 39.94 -13.81 -3.38
N LYS A 636 39.14 -12.74 -3.47
CA LYS A 636 39.55 -11.40 -3.86
C LYS A 636 40.30 -10.69 -2.71
N PRO A 637 41.11 -9.65 -3.01
CA PRO A 637 41.80 -8.87 -1.98
C PRO A 637 40.87 -8.14 -1.00
N GLU A 638 39.71 -7.69 -1.49
CA GLU A 638 38.68 -6.99 -0.73
C GLU A 638 37.29 -7.61 -1.02
N PRO A 639 36.38 -7.62 -0.03
CA PRO A 639 35.04 -8.17 -0.23
C PRO A 639 34.20 -7.29 -1.14
N ASN A 640 33.47 -7.89 -2.07
CA ASN A 640 32.43 -7.18 -2.80
C ASN A 640 31.22 -6.97 -1.87
N VAL A 641 30.78 -5.73 -1.66
CA VAL A 641 29.59 -5.41 -0.86
C VAL A 641 28.53 -4.73 -1.72
N CYS A 642 27.25 -5.03 -1.49
CA CYS A 642 26.14 -4.40 -2.20
C CYS A 642 26.04 -2.90 -1.88
N GLY A 643 26.45 -2.50 -0.67
CA GLY A 643 26.55 -1.12 -0.22
C GLY A 643 27.57 -0.26 -0.98
N ASP A 644 28.39 -0.84 -1.86
CA ASP A 644 29.26 -0.08 -2.78
C ASP A 644 28.46 0.57 -3.92
N CYS A 645 27.30 0.01 -4.25
CA CYS A 645 26.41 0.55 -5.28
C CYS A 645 25.12 1.12 -4.68
N HIS A 646 24.63 0.54 -3.58
CA HIS A 646 23.33 0.85 -2.98
C HIS A 646 23.51 1.60 -1.65
N ARG A 647 23.46 2.93 -1.69
CA ARG A 647 23.92 3.79 -0.58
C ARG A 647 22.81 4.20 0.37
N MET A 648 23.16 4.35 1.65
CA MET A 648 22.38 5.17 2.59
C MET A 648 22.15 6.59 2.03
N PRO A 649 21.03 7.26 2.34
CA PRO A 649 20.05 6.91 3.36
C PRO A 649 19.00 5.87 2.93
N PHE A 650 18.75 5.68 1.63
CA PHE A 650 17.58 4.92 1.15
C PHE A 650 17.94 3.76 0.23
N TRP A 651 19.17 3.26 0.35
CA TRP A 651 19.76 2.22 -0.49
C TRP A 651 19.53 2.47 -1.99
N VAL A 652 19.71 3.73 -2.37
CA VAL A 652 19.61 4.21 -3.75
C VAL A 652 20.84 3.76 -4.52
N SER A 653 20.63 3.34 -5.77
CA SER A 653 21.75 3.00 -6.66
C SER A 653 22.44 4.28 -7.10
N THR A 654 23.69 4.47 -6.68
CA THR A 654 24.53 5.59 -7.16
C THR A 654 25.29 5.17 -8.41
N ASN A 655 25.27 5.99 -9.46
CA ASN A 655 25.87 5.82 -10.79
C ASN A 655 26.78 4.60 -10.94
N THR A 656 26.20 3.52 -11.46
CA THR A 656 27.01 2.42 -12.00
C THR A 656 27.71 2.97 -13.25
N PRO A 657 29.06 3.03 -13.28
CA PRO A 657 29.77 3.63 -14.39
C PRO A 657 29.35 3.00 -15.73
N GLY A 658 28.78 3.82 -16.62
CA GLY A 658 28.51 3.45 -18.02
C GLY A 658 27.19 2.72 -18.30
N THR A 659 26.25 2.62 -17.35
CA THR A 659 24.93 1.98 -17.61
C THR A 659 23.75 2.91 -17.41
N GLY A 660 23.89 3.97 -16.59
CA GLY A 660 22.89 5.01 -16.45
C GLY A 660 21.55 4.56 -15.86
N MET A 661 21.53 3.43 -15.13
CA MET A 661 20.34 2.95 -14.44
C MET A 661 20.44 3.31 -12.97
N GLU A 662 19.73 4.37 -12.58
CA GLU A 662 19.58 4.82 -11.19
C GLU A 662 18.10 4.78 -10.87
N ALA A 663 17.71 3.82 -10.03
CA ALA A 663 16.36 3.68 -9.50
C ALA A 663 16.46 3.27 -8.04
N PRO A 664 15.45 3.54 -7.19
CA PRO A 664 15.45 3.02 -5.83
C PRO A 664 15.49 1.50 -5.87
N THR A 665 16.52 0.89 -5.27
CA THR A 665 16.86 -0.52 -5.54
C THR A 665 16.62 -1.48 -4.38
N TRP A 666 16.69 -1.05 -3.13
CA TRP A 666 16.59 -2.00 -2.01
C TRP A 666 15.55 -1.62 -0.96
N ARG A 667 15.14 -0.35 -0.90
CA ARG A 667 14.16 0.12 0.08
C ARG A 667 12.76 -0.44 -0.19
N GLY A 668 12.38 -0.56 -1.47
CA GLY A 668 11.17 -1.24 -1.95
C GLY A 668 11.46 -2.63 -2.51
N ALA A 669 12.40 -3.39 -1.94
CA ALA A 669 12.72 -4.72 -2.47
C ALA A 669 11.59 -5.76 -2.26
N TYR A 670 10.71 -5.54 -1.27
CA TYR A 670 9.46 -6.29 -1.04
C TYR A 670 8.29 -5.79 -1.89
N ASP A 671 8.50 -4.67 -2.57
CA ASP A 671 7.60 -3.99 -3.46
C ASP A 671 7.73 -4.72 -4.84
N ARG A 672 7.54 -6.04 -4.82
CA ARG A 672 7.35 -6.97 -5.95
C ARG A 672 8.37 -6.82 -7.09
N TRP A 673 9.62 -7.03 -6.69
CA TRP A 673 10.82 -6.84 -7.50
C TRP A 673 10.83 -7.66 -8.81
N LEU A 674 10.99 -6.96 -9.94
CA LEU A 674 11.40 -7.56 -11.20
C LEU A 674 12.93 -7.50 -11.30
N ILE A 675 13.57 -8.68 -11.46
CA ILE A 675 15.00 -8.92 -11.23
C ILE A 675 15.92 -7.90 -11.92
N LEU A 676 15.49 -7.30 -13.03
CA LEU A 676 16.12 -6.18 -13.71
C LEU A 676 15.04 -5.36 -14.45
N PRO A 677 15.23 -4.05 -14.71
CA PRO A 677 14.24 -3.19 -15.41
C PRO A 677 13.76 -3.66 -16.79
N GLN A 678 14.44 -4.66 -17.38
CA GLN A 678 14.12 -5.28 -18.67
C GLN A 678 13.54 -6.70 -18.52
N GLY A 679 13.44 -7.28 -17.32
CA GLY A 679 12.85 -8.61 -17.09
C GLY A 679 13.63 -9.82 -17.64
N ARG A 680 14.89 -9.66 -18.08
CA ARG A 680 15.64 -10.71 -18.81
C ARG A 680 15.97 -12.00 -18.06
N LEU A 681 15.89 -11.99 -16.72
CA LEU A 681 16.13 -13.17 -15.87
C LEU A 681 14.81 -13.85 -15.43
N ASN A 682 13.66 -13.26 -15.77
CA ASN A 682 12.33 -13.67 -15.35
C ASN A 682 11.60 -14.42 -16.46
N LEU A 683 12.30 -15.37 -17.10
CA LEU A 683 11.76 -16.14 -18.23
C LEU A 683 11.36 -17.54 -17.74
N ILE A 684 10.14 -17.97 -18.07
CA ILE A 684 9.60 -19.24 -17.59
C ILE A 684 10.37 -20.48 -18.09
N ASP A 685 11.14 -20.33 -19.16
CA ASP A 685 12.02 -21.36 -19.68
C ASP A 685 13.22 -21.65 -18.78
N PHE A 686 13.60 -20.71 -17.89
CA PHE A 686 14.63 -20.98 -16.91
C PHE A 686 14.05 -21.77 -15.74
N ASP A 687 14.55 -23.00 -15.55
CA ASP A 687 14.13 -23.91 -14.48
C ASP A 687 14.16 -23.26 -13.09
N PHE A 688 15.13 -22.38 -12.81
CA PHE A 688 15.21 -21.69 -11.52
C PHE A 688 14.05 -20.70 -11.32
N TYR A 689 13.71 -19.94 -12.36
CA TYR A 689 12.63 -18.96 -12.30
C TYR A 689 11.27 -19.64 -12.32
N ARG A 690 11.08 -20.68 -13.16
CA ARG A 690 9.84 -21.47 -13.21
C ARG A 690 9.41 -21.96 -11.84
N ARG A 691 10.32 -22.53 -11.05
CA ARG A 691 10.02 -23.01 -9.69
C ARG A 691 9.56 -21.91 -8.73
N VAL A 692 9.96 -20.66 -8.97
CA VAL A 692 9.55 -19.50 -8.18
C VAL A 692 8.20 -18.96 -8.68
N ALA A 693 8.03 -18.84 -10.00
CA ALA A 693 6.77 -18.44 -10.62
C ALA A 693 5.61 -19.40 -10.28
N GLU A 694 5.86 -20.72 -10.29
CA GLU A 694 4.87 -21.73 -9.92
C GLU A 694 4.35 -21.58 -8.48
N ARG A 695 5.08 -20.86 -7.61
CA ARG A 695 4.73 -20.60 -6.20
C ARG A 695 4.17 -19.19 -5.95
N GLY A 696 3.88 -18.42 -6.99
CA GLY A 696 3.38 -17.04 -6.85
C GLY A 696 4.47 -15.98 -6.67
N ILE A 697 5.71 -16.26 -7.08
CA ILE A 697 6.83 -15.30 -7.08
C ILE A 697 7.10 -14.67 -5.68
N PRO A 698 7.35 -15.46 -4.61
CA PRO A 698 7.71 -14.86 -3.32
C PRO A 698 9.00 -14.03 -3.44
N GLU A 699 8.98 -12.78 -3.01
CA GLU A 699 10.03 -11.78 -3.24
C GLU A 699 11.37 -12.26 -2.69
N GLN A 700 11.38 -12.85 -1.48
CA GLN A 700 12.58 -13.43 -0.90
C GLN A 700 13.26 -14.45 -1.82
N ARG A 701 12.47 -15.28 -2.53
CA ARG A 701 12.99 -16.31 -3.42
C ARG A 701 13.60 -15.71 -4.69
N VAL A 702 12.98 -14.65 -5.20
CA VAL A 702 13.49 -13.85 -6.31
C VAL A 702 14.85 -13.27 -5.93
N TRP A 703 14.94 -12.65 -4.74
CA TRP A 703 16.18 -12.04 -4.23
C TRP A 703 17.31 -13.02 -3.95
N GLN A 704 16.99 -14.26 -3.56
CA GLN A 704 18.01 -15.28 -3.37
C GLN A 704 18.86 -15.54 -4.62
N PHE A 705 18.38 -15.22 -5.82
CA PHE A 705 19.16 -15.31 -7.04
C PHE A 705 20.32 -14.31 -7.09
N SER A 706 20.17 -13.11 -6.50
CA SER A 706 21.20 -12.06 -6.47
C SER A 706 22.49 -12.49 -5.76
N TRP A 707 22.42 -13.48 -4.87
CA TRP A 707 23.58 -14.09 -4.21
C TRP A 707 23.76 -15.58 -4.52
N ALA A 708 23.26 -16.04 -5.67
CA ALA A 708 23.37 -17.41 -6.17
C ALA A 708 22.85 -18.47 -5.18
N GLY A 709 21.78 -18.17 -4.45
CA GLY A 709 21.11 -19.07 -3.51
C GLY A 709 21.89 -19.38 -2.24
N ARG A 710 23.00 -18.67 -1.97
CA ARG A 710 23.84 -18.88 -0.79
C ARG A 710 23.16 -18.37 0.48
N LYS A 711 22.78 -19.31 1.35
CA LYS A 711 22.09 -19.03 2.63
C LYS A 711 22.81 -18.05 3.56
N ARG A 712 24.14 -17.91 3.45
CA ARG A 712 24.90 -16.92 4.23
C ARG A 712 24.36 -15.49 4.06
N PHE A 713 23.76 -15.18 2.90
CA PHE A 713 23.22 -13.87 2.58
C PHE A 713 21.71 -13.76 2.82
N ASP A 714 21.01 -14.82 3.25
CA ASP A 714 19.61 -14.74 3.67
C ASP A 714 19.35 -13.62 4.73
N PRO A 715 20.28 -13.32 5.66
CA PRO A 715 20.11 -12.20 6.61
C PRO A 715 19.92 -10.83 5.95
N VAL A 716 20.41 -10.62 4.72
CA VAL A 716 20.20 -9.38 3.96
C VAL A 716 18.71 -9.13 3.69
N TRP A 717 17.91 -10.18 3.55
CA TRP A 717 16.47 -10.02 3.41
C TRP A 717 15.83 -9.47 4.68
N ASN A 718 16.30 -9.90 5.86
CA ASN A 718 15.79 -9.36 7.13
C ASN A 718 16.17 -7.87 7.30
N MET A 719 17.34 -7.45 6.80
CA MET A 719 17.70 -6.02 6.74
C MET A 719 16.65 -5.22 5.95
N VAL A 720 16.21 -5.73 4.80
CA VAL A 720 15.17 -5.09 3.99
C VAL A 720 13.83 -5.03 4.72
N LEU A 721 13.40 -6.14 5.34
CA LEU A 721 12.10 -6.24 6.00
C LEU A 721 11.99 -5.45 7.32
N GLU A 722 13.11 -5.19 7.99
CA GLU A 722 13.14 -4.54 9.31
C GLU A 722 13.73 -3.12 9.29
N GLY A 723 14.47 -2.75 8.23
CA GLY A 723 15.11 -1.45 8.08
C GLY A 723 14.11 -0.29 8.06
N SER A 724 14.53 0.87 8.55
CA SER A 724 13.60 1.97 8.82
C SER A 724 13.07 2.59 7.54
N THR A 725 11.74 2.64 7.43
CA THR A 725 11.03 3.34 6.36
C THR A 725 10.57 4.75 6.75
N GLY A 726 10.95 5.24 7.93
CA GLY A 726 10.51 6.55 8.44
C GLY A 726 9.71 6.49 9.73
N PHE A 727 9.41 5.29 10.21
CA PHE A 727 8.55 5.06 11.36
C PHE A 727 9.27 4.20 12.42
N SER A 728 8.86 4.36 13.68
CA SER A 728 9.23 3.43 14.74
C SER A 728 8.49 2.10 14.56
N GLY A 729 9.05 0.99 15.05
CA GLY A 729 8.36 -0.30 15.00
C GLY A 729 7.03 -0.36 15.78
N THR A 730 6.78 0.60 16.68
CA THR A 730 5.51 0.73 17.39
C THR A 730 4.44 1.50 16.64
N PHE A 731 4.78 2.28 15.61
CA PHE A 731 3.80 3.08 14.89
C PHE A 731 2.66 2.20 14.36
N ALA A 732 1.44 2.73 14.41
CA ALA A 732 0.19 2.08 14.04
C ALA A 732 -0.24 0.85 14.87
N ARG A 733 0.61 0.31 15.75
CA ARG A 733 0.25 -0.86 16.57
C ARG A 733 -0.87 -0.54 17.56
N GLN A 734 -1.78 -1.51 17.73
CA GLN A 734 -2.97 -1.36 18.57
C GLN A 734 -3.04 -2.41 19.68
N VAL A 735 -3.69 -2.07 20.79
CA VAL A 735 -4.02 -3.04 21.84
C VAL A 735 -5.34 -2.69 22.52
N THR A 736 -6.31 -3.61 22.46
CA THR A 736 -7.56 -3.48 23.22
C THR A 736 -7.42 -4.13 24.59
N LEU A 737 -7.75 -3.41 25.65
CA LEU A 737 -7.98 -3.94 26.99
C LEU A 737 -9.46 -4.21 27.18
N ASN A 738 -9.80 -5.48 27.43
CA ASN A 738 -11.13 -5.91 27.82
C ASN A 738 -11.00 -7.12 28.78
N LYS A 739 -12.13 -7.70 29.20
CA LYS A 739 -12.16 -8.83 30.14
C LYS A 739 -11.35 -10.04 29.68
N MET A 740 -11.28 -10.29 28.37
CA MET A 740 -10.56 -11.44 27.80
C MET A 740 -9.07 -11.14 27.59
N SER A 741 -8.72 -9.94 27.14
CA SER A 741 -7.37 -9.61 26.71
C SER A 741 -6.48 -9.05 27.83
N ALA A 742 -7.06 -8.38 28.84
CA ALA A 742 -6.32 -7.51 29.78
C ALA A 742 -5.19 -8.22 30.55
N LEU A 743 -5.32 -9.53 30.80
CA LEU A 743 -4.34 -10.31 31.56
C LEU A 743 -3.48 -11.23 30.69
N THR A 744 -3.61 -11.17 29.37
CA THR A 744 -2.83 -12.02 28.46
C THR A 744 -1.38 -11.54 28.35
N ARG A 745 -0.46 -12.47 28.13
CA ARG A 745 0.97 -12.14 27.94
C ARG A 745 1.21 -11.24 26.72
N PRO A 746 0.62 -11.49 25.53
CA PRO A 746 0.80 -10.63 24.36
C PRO A 746 0.35 -9.19 24.60
N THR A 747 -0.84 -8.99 25.20
CA THR A 747 -1.35 -7.66 25.56
C THR A 747 -0.39 -6.91 26.47
N ARG A 748 0.15 -7.58 27.50
CA ARG A 748 1.13 -6.97 28.41
C ARG A 748 2.43 -6.59 27.69
N ASP A 749 2.96 -7.47 26.84
CA ASP A 749 4.23 -7.23 26.14
C ASP A 749 4.11 -6.07 25.15
N LEU A 750 3.03 -6.02 24.37
CA LEU A 750 2.77 -4.94 23.44
C LEU A 750 2.53 -3.61 24.17
N LEU A 751 1.67 -3.58 25.19
CA LEU A 751 1.43 -2.36 25.97
C LEU A 751 2.69 -1.84 26.66
N ASN A 752 3.61 -2.73 27.07
CA ASN A 752 4.93 -2.36 27.56
C ASN A 752 5.75 -1.60 26.51
N ALA A 753 5.82 -2.14 25.30
CA ALA A 753 6.57 -1.54 24.21
C ALA A 753 5.97 -0.19 23.77
N LEU A 754 4.65 -0.09 23.67
CA LEU A 754 3.94 1.13 23.33
C LEU A 754 4.21 2.25 24.34
N GLU A 755 4.06 1.97 25.64
CA GLU A 755 4.34 2.96 26.68
C GLU A 755 5.82 3.38 26.72
N LEU A 756 6.74 2.46 26.43
CA LEU A 756 8.16 2.77 26.37
C LEU A 756 8.49 3.67 25.18
N SER A 757 7.99 3.35 23.99
CA SER A 757 8.16 4.18 22.79
C SER A 757 7.56 5.58 22.98
N ALA A 758 6.39 5.68 23.62
CA ALA A 758 5.78 6.97 23.96
C ALA A 758 6.64 7.79 24.94
N LYS A 759 7.26 7.16 25.96
CA LYS A 759 8.22 7.85 26.87
C LYS A 759 9.45 8.33 26.13
N GLU A 760 9.91 7.55 25.17
CA GLU A 760 11.05 7.89 24.33
C GLU A 760 10.69 8.95 23.29
N GLY A 761 9.41 9.29 23.09
CA GLY A 761 8.96 10.27 22.11
C GLY A 761 8.83 9.73 20.68
N GLY A 762 8.95 8.41 20.50
CA GLY A 762 8.87 7.76 19.19
C GLY A 762 7.46 7.69 18.61
N ILE A 763 6.43 7.78 19.45
CA ILE A 763 5.00 7.78 19.08
C ILE A 763 4.18 8.58 20.10
N ILE A 764 2.95 8.93 19.71
CA ILE A 764 1.90 9.41 20.60
C ILE A 764 0.95 8.24 20.88
N LEU A 765 0.85 7.82 22.15
CA LEU A 765 -0.04 6.71 22.53
C LEU A 765 -1.38 7.27 23.01
N LEU A 766 -2.42 7.03 22.21
CA LEU A 766 -3.80 7.41 22.51
C LEU A 766 -4.61 6.19 22.90
N GLY A 767 -5.55 6.35 23.82
CA GLY A 767 -6.47 5.32 24.26
C GLY A 767 -7.91 5.80 24.21
N GLU A 768 -8.79 5.04 23.57
CA GLU A 768 -10.22 5.38 23.48
C GLU A 768 -11.06 4.21 23.94
N GLY A 769 -12.13 4.49 24.66
CA GLY A 769 -12.98 3.44 25.17
C GLY A 769 -14.14 3.93 26.01
N LEU A 770 -14.64 3.01 26.85
CA LEU A 770 -15.76 3.23 27.75
C LEU A 770 -15.42 2.76 29.16
N LEU A 771 -15.78 3.57 30.15
CA LEU A 771 -16.01 3.10 31.52
C LEU A 771 -17.44 2.57 31.62
N ILE A 772 -17.62 1.38 32.21
CA ILE A 772 -18.89 0.67 32.28
C ILE A 772 -19.32 0.52 33.73
N ASP A 773 -20.56 0.92 34.03
CA ASP A 773 -21.23 0.76 35.33
C ASP A 773 -22.65 0.22 35.13
N GLY A 774 -22.81 -1.09 35.29
CA GLY A 774 -24.04 -1.79 34.92
C GLY A 774 -24.34 -1.66 33.42
N ASP A 775 -25.53 -1.18 33.09
CA ASP A 775 -25.97 -0.96 31.70
C ASP A 775 -25.59 0.44 31.16
N LYS A 776 -24.89 1.25 31.96
CA LYS A 776 -24.45 2.59 31.56
C LYS A 776 -22.98 2.55 31.17
N SER A 777 -22.64 3.24 30.08
CA SER A 777 -21.27 3.48 29.66
C SER A 777 -20.98 4.97 29.56
N THR A 778 -19.75 5.35 29.86
CA THR A 778 -19.24 6.72 29.71
C THR A 778 -17.99 6.69 28.85
N PRO A 779 -17.97 7.40 27.70
CA PRO A 779 -16.77 7.54 26.88
C PRO A 779 -15.58 8.07 27.68
N VAL A 780 -14.40 7.61 27.31
CA VAL A 780 -13.14 8.09 27.84
C VAL A 780 -12.08 8.12 26.74
N ALA A 781 -11.47 9.29 26.57
CA ALA A 781 -10.30 9.49 25.71
C ALA A 781 -9.07 9.76 26.61
N LEU A 782 -7.97 9.08 26.31
CA LEU A 782 -6.75 9.02 27.12
C LEU A 782 -5.54 9.30 26.24
N GLN A 783 -4.55 9.99 26.79
CA GLN A 783 -3.21 10.07 26.22
C GLN A 783 -2.19 9.64 27.27
N PHE A 784 -1.22 8.82 26.87
CA PHE A 784 -0.13 8.46 27.75
C PHE A 784 0.90 9.60 27.85
N LYS A 785 1.10 10.11 29.07
CA LYS A 785 2.08 11.16 29.41
C LYS A 785 2.76 10.82 30.72
N GLU A 786 4.09 10.94 30.76
CA GLU A 786 4.89 10.80 31.99
C GLU A 786 4.60 9.53 32.81
N GLY A 787 4.31 8.40 32.15
CA GLY A 787 4.03 7.13 32.81
C GLY A 787 2.59 6.92 33.28
N LYS A 788 1.66 7.81 32.93
CA LYS A 788 0.23 7.71 33.25
C LYS A 788 -0.63 7.98 32.02
N TYR A 789 -1.88 7.53 32.05
CA TYR A 789 -2.90 7.86 31.06
C TYR A 789 -3.71 9.04 31.56
N VAL A 790 -3.61 10.17 30.88
CA VAL A 790 -4.31 11.42 31.23
C VAL A 790 -5.53 11.54 30.34
N LYS A 791 -6.69 11.81 30.94
CA LYS A 791 -7.94 12.02 30.23
C LYS A 791 -7.88 13.33 29.43
N THR A 792 -8.35 13.31 28.18
CA THR A 792 -8.22 14.43 27.22
C THR A 792 -9.51 15.23 27.03
N ASP A 793 -10.64 14.76 27.55
CA ASP A 793 -12.00 15.32 27.37
C ASP A 793 -12.44 16.28 28.50
N GLY A 794 -11.50 17.02 29.11
CA GLY A 794 -11.79 18.19 29.94
C GLY A 794 -11.67 18.03 31.47
N ASP A 795 -11.54 16.80 32.01
CA ASP A 795 -11.05 16.60 33.38
C ASP A 795 -9.61 16.06 33.37
N ASN A 796 -8.76 16.53 34.29
CA ASN A 796 -7.37 16.07 34.39
C ASN A 796 -7.26 14.72 35.13
N LYS A 797 -8.25 13.83 34.99
CA LYS A 797 -8.23 12.53 35.65
C LYS A 797 -7.12 11.69 35.04
N THR A 798 -6.34 11.04 35.91
CA THR A 798 -5.23 10.18 35.48
C THR A 798 -5.47 8.74 35.90
N PHE A 799 -5.10 7.80 35.03
CA PHE A 799 -5.13 6.38 35.29
C PHE A 799 -3.73 5.79 35.18
N THR A 800 -3.40 4.86 36.06
CA THR A 800 -2.23 3.99 35.89
C THR A 800 -2.59 2.79 35.01
N ARG A 801 -1.60 2.16 34.40
CA ARG A 801 -1.80 0.89 33.69
C ARG A 801 -2.52 -0.14 34.57
N SER A 802 -2.06 -0.33 35.81
CA SER A 802 -2.65 -1.32 36.72
C SER A 802 -4.13 -1.05 37.00
N GLN A 803 -4.54 0.21 37.07
CA GLN A 803 -5.95 0.59 37.22
C GLN A 803 -6.76 0.22 35.98
N LEU A 804 -6.29 0.56 34.78
CA LEU A 804 -7.00 0.25 33.53
C LEU A 804 -7.10 -1.27 33.29
N VAL A 805 -6.01 -2.01 33.54
CA VAL A 805 -6.00 -3.47 33.45
C VAL A 805 -6.97 -4.10 34.45
N LEU A 806 -7.01 -3.61 35.69
CA LEU A 806 -7.95 -4.10 36.70
C LEU A 806 -9.40 -3.84 36.27
N LEU A 807 -9.72 -2.60 35.88
CA LEU A 807 -11.05 -2.24 35.40
C LEU A 807 -11.47 -3.09 34.20
N ALA A 808 -10.57 -3.32 33.24
CA ALA A 808 -10.84 -4.17 32.08
C ALA A 808 -11.10 -5.63 32.48
N SER A 809 -10.28 -6.19 33.38
CA SER A 809 -10.45 -7.56 33.87
C SER A 809 -11.77 -7.77 34.64
N GLU A 810 -12.30 -6.71 35.26
CA GLU A 810 -13.60 -6.70 35.93
C GLU A 810 -14.79 -6.44 34.97
N GLY A 811 -14.53 -6.15 33.68
CA GLY A 811 -15.57 -5.77 32.72
C GLY A 811 -16.11 -4.35 32.90
N LYS A 812 -15.40 -3.49 33.66
CA LYS A 812 -15.75 -2.09 33.92
C LYS A 812 -15.04 -1.10 32.99
N PHE A 813 -14.18 -1.59 32.11
CA PHE A 813 -13.52 -0.80 31.09
C PHE A 813 -13.34 -1.65 29.82
N VAL A 814 -13.59 -1.03 28.68
CA VAL A 814 -13.10 -1.51 27.40
C VAL A 814 -12.43 -0.34 26.71
N GLY A 815 -11.22 -0.52 26.19
CA GLY A 815 -10.58 0.54 25.44
C GLY A 815 -9.40 0.07 24.61
N THR A 816 -9.21 0.72 23.48
CA THR A 816 -8.17 0.44 22.50
C THR A 816 -7.13 1.54 22.53
N PHE A 817 -5.86 1.14 22.70
CA PHE A 817 -4.72 2.02 22.66
C PHE A 817 -4.04 1.90 21.30
N THR A 818 -3.87 3.03 20.61
CA THR A 818 -3.31 3.12 19.27
C THR A 818 -2.07 4.00 19.31
N ALA A 819 -0.97 3.49 18.77
CA ALA A 819 0.25 4.26 18.58
C ALA A 819 0.16 5.12 17.32
N ARG A 820 0.10 6.44 17.51
CA ARG A 820 -0.07 7.45 16.46
C ARG A 820 1.24 8.19 16.20
N HIS A 821 1.32 8.86 15.07
CA HIS A 821 2.42 9.76 14.73
C HIS A 821 2.11 11.21 15.15
N GLY A 822 3.14 12.02 15.39
CA GLY A 822 2.99 13.47 15.59
C GLY A 822 2.59 14.23 14.32
N THR A 823 2.25 15.52 14.45
CA THR A 823 1.70 16.33 13.35
C THR A 823 2.69 16.65 12.22
N LYS A 824 4.00 16.54 12.45
CA LYS A 824 5.02 16.95 11.47
C LYS A 824 5.34 15.83 10.50
N VAL A 825 4.41 15.60 9.58
CA VAL A 825 4.53 14.63 8.47
C VAL A 825 4.12 15.24 7.14
N GLY A 826 4.59 14.64 6.05
CA GLY A 826 4.15 14.96 4.70
C GLY A 826 5.06 15.95 3.95
N ILE A 827 4.46 16.74 3.06
CA ILE A 827 5.16 17.63 2.10
C ILE A 827 6.03 18.68 2.82
N ASP A 828 5.52 19.27 3.90
CA ASP A 828 6.20 20.34 4.64
C ASP A 828 7.19 19.81 5.70
N ASN A 829 7.10 18.52 6.06
CA ASN A 829 7.93 17.89 7.08
C ASN A 829 8.44 16.53 6.55
N PRO A 830 9.36 16.55 5.57
CA PRO A 830 9.90 15.34 4.95
C PRO A 830 10.74 14.50 5.92
N GLN A 831 11.01 13.26 5.52
CA GLN A 831 11.75 12.32 6.33
C GLN A 831 13.21 12.75 6.46
N PRO A 832 13.79 12.85 7.68
CA PRO A 832 15.21 13.08 7.81
C PRO A 832 16.00 11.93 7.16
N GLY A 833 17.13 12.25 6.53
CA GLY A 833 18.03 11.26 5.95
C GLY A 833 19.46 11.49 6.41
N ILE A 834 20.20 10.43 6.72
CA ILE A 834 21.62 10.48 7.10
C ILE A 834 22.47 9.44 6.37
N TRP A 835 23.69 9.84 6.01
CA TRP A 835 24.64 9.03 5.27
C TRP A 835 26.10 9.41 5.58
N THR A 836 27.05 8.67 4.99
CA THR A 836 28.49 8.89 5.17
C THR A 836 28.95 10.18 4.49
N LEU A 837 30.15 10.67 4.82
CA LEU A 837 30.63 11.93 4.28
C LEU A 837 30.77 11.91 2.73
N GLY A 838 30.38 13.01 2.09
CA GLY A 838 30.35 13.21 0.64
C GLY A 838 28.93 13.26 0.06
N LEU A 839 28.78 13.99 -1.05
CA LEU A 839 27.53 14.08 -1.82
C LEU A 839 27.08 12.68 -2.29
N ILE A 840 25.80 12.33 -2.09
CA ILE A 840 25.23 11.01 -2.36
C ILE A 840 25.54 10.58 -3.81
N GLU A 841 25.25 11.45 -4.77
CA GLU A 841 25.44 11.24 -6.19
C GLU A 841 26.91 11.08 -6.61
N ALA A 842 27.85 11.53 -5.76
CA ALA A 842 29.29 11.42 -5.98
C ALA A 842 29.94 10.23 -5.27
N GLN A 843 29.25 9.55 -4.34
CA GLN A 843 29.83 8.44 -3.57
C GLN A 843 30.15 7.22 -4.46
N ARG A 844 31.36 6.65 -4.33
CA ARG A 844 31.81 5.46 -5.08
C ARG A 844 32.69 4.57 -4.19
N GLY A 845 32.67 3.25 -4.39
CA GLY A 845 33.49 2.28 -3.63
C GLY A 845 33.04 2.07 -2.18
N HIS A 846 33.90 1.56 -1.30
CA HIS A 846 33.52 1.29 0.10
C HIS A 846 33.08 2.55 0.87
N GLN A 847 32.09 2.40 1.76
CA GLN A 847 31.64 3.48 2.64
C GLN A 847 32.49 3.54 3.92
N ASP A 848 32.94 4.75 4.26
CA ASP A 848 33.66 5.01 5.50
C ASP A 848 32.68 5.35 6.63
N PHE A 849 32.34 4.36 7.45
CA PHE A 849 31.48 4.54 8.61
C PHE A 849 32.23 5.13 9.81
N PRO A 850 31.61 6.03 10.61
CA PRO A 850 32.27 6.63 11.77
C PRO A 850 32.71 5.62 12.84
N VAL A 851 33.83 5.92 13.51
CA VAL A 851 34.37 5.12 14.62
C VAL A 851 34.53 5.99 15.87
N LEU A 852 33.84 5.59 16.94
CA LEU A 852 33.87 6.22 18.25
C LEU A 852 34.72 5.41 19.24
N SER A 853 35.20 6.07 20.27
CA SER A 853 35.96 5.47 21.37
C SER A 853 35.75 6.29 22.64
N PRO A 854 36.12 5.79 23.83
CA PRO A 854 36.01 6.57 25.07
C PRO A 854 36.67 7.97 25.00
N ASP A 855 37.71 8.13 24.17
CA ASP A 855 38.41 9.41 23.96
C ASP A 855 37.77 10.30 22.86
N ASN A 856 36.83 9.77 22.08
CA ASN A 856 36.10 10.50 21.04
C ASN A 856 34.67 9.95 20.89
N THR A 857 33.70 10.64 21.50
CA THR A 857 32.27 10.28 21.45
C THR A 857 31.51 11.02 20.36
N THR A 858 32.21 11.70 19.46
CA THR A 858 31.64 12.55 18.42
C THR A 858 31.91 11.97 17.03
N MET A 859 30.88 11.96 16.19
CA MET A 859 30.94 11.64 14.77
C MET A 859 30.38 12.78 13.92
N THR A 860 30.86 12.86 12.69
CA THR A 860 30.29 13.72 11.66
C THR A 860 29.55 12.84 10.66
N VAL A 861 28.35 13.24 10.29
CA VAL A 861 27.52 12.57 9.27
C VAL A 861 27.06 13.59 8.26
N ASN A 862 26.76 13.13 7.04
CA ASN A 862 25.96 13.95 6.15
C ASN A 862 24.46 13.71 6.33
N GLY A 863 23.64 14.73 6.16
CA GLY A 863 22.20 14.62 6.35
C GLY A 863 21.41 15.73 5.67
N ARG A 864 20.07 15.58 5.69
CA ARG A 864 19.10 16.59 5.27
C ARG A 864 17.80 16.45 6.05
N HIS A 865 16.98 17.50 6.01
CA HIS A 865 15.67 17.57 6.68
C HIS A 865 15.75 17.28 8.18
N ILE A 866 16.88 17.56 8.80
CA ILE A 866 17.05 17.44 10.26
C ILE A 866 16.73 18.80 10.86
N HIS A 867 15.92 18.82 11.92
CA HIS A 867 15.51 20.06 12.58
C HIS A 867 16.14 20.20 13.97
N GLU A 868 16.13 21.42 14.51
CA GLU A 868 16.55 21.67 15.88
C GLU A 868 15.71 20.84 16.87
N GLY A 869 16.38 20.31 17.90
CA GLY A 869 15.73 19.48 18.92
C GLY A 869 15.54 18.01 18.54
N ALA A 870 16.06 17.56 17.39
CA ALA A 870 15.97 16.16 16.98
C ALA A 870 16.57 15.20 18.02
N TYR A 871 15.90 14.07 18.21
CA TYR A 871 16.28 13.01 19.13
C TYR A 871 17.20 12.00 18.46
N LEU A 872 18.11 11.42 19.24
CA LEU A 872 19.02 10.37 18.80
C LEU A 872 18.52 9.01 19.30
N TYR A 873 18.52 8.03 18.40
CA TYR A 873 18.20 6.64 18.71
C TYR A 873 19.39 5.77 18.32
N VAL A 874 19.82 4.88 19.21
CA VAL A 874 20.85 3.88 18.93
C VAL A 874 20.27 2.50 19.16
N ASN A 875 20.36 1.63 18.15
CA ASN A 875 19.81 0.28 18.15
C ASN A 875 18.32 0.27 18.55
N GLY A 876 17.55 1.22 18.02
CA GLY A 876 16.12 1.36 18.25
C GLY A 876 15.71 2.03 19.56
N ARG A 877 16.65 2.47 20.40
CA ARG A 877 16.39 3.10 21.71
C ARG A 877 16.85 4.54 21.76
N ARG A 878 16.04 5.42 22.36
CA ARG A 878 16.47 6.80 22.59
C ARG A 878 17.71 6.86 23.48
N VAL A 879 18.65 7.72 23.12
CA VAL A 879 19.88 7.98 23.88
C VAL A 879 20.09 9.48 24.09
N ASP A 880 20.82 9.81 25.15
CA ASP A 880 21.23 11.19 25.41
C ASP A 880 22.42 11.60 24.54
N GLY A 881 22.32 12.79 23.97
CA GLY A 881 23.31 13.32 23.05
C GLY A 881 22.83 14.59 22.36
N THR A 882 23.67 15.12 21.49
CA THR A 882 23.40 16.36 20.76
C THR A 882 23.66 16.16 19.26
N ILE A 883 22.80 16.75 18.43
CA ILE A 883 23.05 16.94 17.01
C ILE A 883 23.07 18.43 16.68
N THR A 884 24.10 18.89 15.98
CA THR A 884 24.26 20.30 15.62
C THR A 884 24.72 20.44 14.16
N SER A 885 24.10 21.36 13.43
CA SER A 885 24.59 21.80 12.11
C SER A 885 25.91 22.56 12.27
N GLN A 886 26.85 22.35 11.34
CA GLN A 886 28.17 23.00 11.36
C GLN A 886 28.20 24.39 10.69
N GLN A 887 27.28 24.75 9.79
CA GLN A 887 27.33 26.05 9.08
C GLN A 887 26.19 27.01 9.44
N GLY A 888 25.32 26.65 10.40
CA GLY A 888 24.39 27.59 11.05
C GLY A 888 23.08 27.83 10.30
N GLU A 889 22.87 27.23 9.14
CA GLU A 889 21.55 27.14 8.49
C GLU A 889 21.15 25.66 8.30
N PHE A 890 19.86 25.35 8.44
CA PHE A 890 19.33 23.97 8.39
C PHE A 890 19.16 23.42 6.96
N PHE A 891 20.00 23.88 6.02
CA PHE A 891 20.14 23.34 4.66
C PHE A 891 21.47 22.59 4.45
N ASP A 892 22.29 22.46 5.50
CA ASP A 892 23.65 21.95 5.41
C ASP A 892 23.74 20.43 5.42
N LEU A 893 24.60 19.92 4.54
CA LEU A 893 25.00 18.52 4.48
C LEU A 893 25.65 18.07 5.79
N ASP A 894 26.41 18.89 6.51
CA ASP A 894 27.31 18.42 7.58
C ASP A 894 26.72 18.56 9.01
N PHE A 895 26.45 17.42 9.66
CA PHE A 895 25.97 17.36 11.04
C PHE A 895 26.99 16.73 11.98
N THR A 896 27.13 17.30 13.18
CA THR A 896 27.91 16.71 14.26
C THR A 896 26.98 16.03 15.24
N VAL A 897 27.20 14.73 15.47
CA VAL A 897 26.47 13.93 16.46
C VAL A 897 27.42 13.58 17.59
N LYS A 898 27.06 13.95 18.82
CA LYS A 898 27.80 13.61 20.03
C LYS A 898 26.91 12.77 20.94
N LEU A 899 27.39 11.58 21.30
CA LEU A 899 26.74 10.73 22.29
C LEU A 899 27.29 11.05 23.69
N GLU A 900 26.41 11.18 24.68
CA GLU A 900 26.83 11.34 26.08
C GLU A 900 27.41 10.04 26.64
N LYS A 901 26.81 8.91 26.26
CA LYS A 901 27.25 7.57 26.63
C LYS A 901 27.37 6.69 25.38
N LEU A 902 28.52 6.06 25.22
CA LEU A 902 28.73 5.10 24.14
C LEU A 902 28.03 3.76 24.44
N PRO A 903 27.48 3.08 23.42
CA PRO A 903 27.07 1.70 23.55
C PRO A 903 28.30 0.77 23.71
N GLU A 904 28.04 -0.54 23.76
CA GLU A 904 29.12 -1.54 23.85
C GLU A 904 30.06 -1.50 22.65
N VAL A 905 31.17 -2.24 22.70
CA VAL A 905 32.12 -2.30 21.58
C VAL A 905 31.50 -3.13 20.45
N GLY A 906 31.38 -2.55 19.26
CA GLY A 906 30.74 -3.23 18.13
C GLY A 906 30.25 -2.29 17.03
N MET A 907 29.44 -2.85 16.13
CA MET A 907 28.65 -2.11 15.13
C MET A 907 27.32 -1.71 15.77
N HIS A 908 26.89 -0.48 15.52
CA HIS A 908 25.63 0.06 16.01
C HIS A 908 24.91 0.81 14.90
N LEU A 909 23.60 0.99 15.07
CA LEU A 909 22.74 1.69 14.14
C LEU A 909 22.17 2.94 14.81
N LEU A 910 22.47 4.09 14.23
CA LEU A 910 21.95 5.40 14.61
C LEU A 910 20.70 5.71 13.78
N GLN A 911 19.68 6.25 14.42
CA GLN A 911 18.59 6.96 13.77
C GLN A 911 18.42 8.33 14.42
N ILE A 912 17.87 9.26 13.66
CA ILE A 912 17.48 10.59 14.12
C ILE A 912 15.98 10.74 13.94
N GLN A 913 15.29 11.32 14.91
CA GLN A 913 13.89 11.67 14.78
C GLN A 913 13.72 13.16 15.03
N ASN A 914 13.08 13.87 14.09
CA ASN A 914 12.69 15.24 14.35
C ASN A 914 11.56 15.28 15.40
N PRO A 915 11.45 16.33 16.24
CA PRO A 915 10.36 16.45 17.20
C PRO A 915 9.01 16.40 16.50
N ASP A 916 8.12 15.51 16.94
CA ASP A 916 6.81 15.21 16.34
C ASP A 916 6.86 14.74 14.87
N GLY A 917 8.06 14.41 14.37
CA GLY A 917 8.36 14.07 12.99
C GLY A 917 8.82 12.64 12.77
N MET A 918 9.13 12.33 11.50
CA MET A 918 9.55 11.00 11.05
C MET A 918 10.96 10.62 11.54
N PHE A 919 11.24 9.32 11.55
CA PHE A 919 12.56 8.73 11.78
C PHE A 919 13.42 8.78 10.51
N SER A 920 14.73 8.84 10.68
CA SER A 920 15.68 8.63 9.60
C SER A 920 15.86 7.14 9.31
N ASN A 921 16.57 6.86 8.21
CA ASN A 921 17.14 5.54 7.96
C ASN A 921 18.05 5.07 9.10
N ASP A 922 18.28 3.76 9.19
CA ASP A 922 19.28 3.16 10.08
C ASP A 922 20.69 3.42 9.51
N PHE A 923 21.55 4.11 10.26
CA PHE A 923 22.90 4.51 9.85
C PHE A 923 23.98 3.83 10.68
N ILE A 924 24.98 3.23 10.02
CA ILE A 924 26.01 2.44 10.69
C ILE A 924 27.10 3.32 11.31
N PHE A 925 27.50 3.01 12.55
CA PHE A 925 28.73 3.47 13.17
C PHE A 925 29.36 2.37 14.05
N HIS A 926 30.62 2.56 14.46
CA HIS A 926 31.36 1.60 15.27
C HIS A 926 31.85 2.20 16.60
N VAL A 927 31.95 1.36 17.63
CA VAL A 927 32.60 1.70 18.90
C VAL A 927 33.78 0.76 19.16
N VAL A 928 34.93 1.33 19.55
CA VAL A 928 36.17 0.58 19.87
C VAL A 928 36.73 0.98 21.24
N GLN A 929 37.49 0.08 21.89
CA GLN A 929 38.04 0.32 23.24
C GLN A 929 39.13 1.41 23.29
N LYS A 930 39.94 1.54 22.24
CA LYS A 930 40.99 2.55 22.15
C LYS A 930 41.19 2.96 20.70
N LYS A 931 41.28 4.25 20.44
CA LYS A 931 41.67 4.76 19.12
C LYS A 931 43.12 4.28 18.88
N LYS A 932 43.38 3.41 17.91
CA LYS A 932 44.78 3.18 17.47
C LYS A 932 45.29 4.53 16.93
N ASP A 933 46.44 5.00 17.41
CA ASP A 933 47.06 6.32 17.14
C ASP A 933 47.44 6.61 15.66
N ASP A 934 46.86 5.93 14.67
CA ASP A 934 47.25 6.05 13.25
C ASP A 934 46.16 6.61 12.31
N ALA A 935 45.13 7.28 12.85
CA ALA A 935 44.04 7.83 12.04
C ALA A 935 44.39 9.14 11.28
N SER A 936 45.57 9.74 11.48
CA SER A 936 45.97 10.96 10.76
C SER A 936 46.78 10.71 9.48
N LYS A 937 46.97 9.45 9.05
CA LYS A 937 47.66 9.10 7.78
C LYS A 937 46.85 8.20 6.84
N ALA A 938 45.57 7.96 7.13
CA ALA A 938 44.70 7.10 6.33
C ALA A 938 44.23 7.73 5.00
N SER A 939 44.43 9.04 4.77
CA SER A 939 44.05 9.67 3.51
C SER A 939 45.00 9.39 2.33
N SER A 940 46.00 8.51 2.47
CA SER A 940 46.98 8.30 1.38
C SER A 940 47.68 6.92 1.31
N ARG A 941 47.12 5.82 1.81
CA ARG A 941 47.81 4.50 1.75
C ARG A 941 47.04 3.42 0.98
N LYS A 942 47.77 2.79 0.06
CA LYS A 942 47.33 1.70 -0.84
C LYS A 942 46.90 0.43 -0.09
N PRO A 943 46.00 -0.39 -0.69
CA PRO A 943 45.19 -1.43 -0.03
C PRO A 943 45.90 -2.79 0.13
N LYS A 944 47.01 -2.86 0.87
CA LYS A 944 47.67 -4.16 1.17
C LYS A 944 47.77 -4.53 2.65
N ASP A 945 47.51 -3.60 3.57
CA ASP A 945 47.79 -3.82 4.99
C ASP A 945 46.52 -4.08 5.84
N SER A 946 45.33 -4.04 5.24
CA SER A 946 44.03 -4.28 5.90
C SER A 946 43.79 -5.76 6.28
N VAL A 947 44.47 -6.70 5.63
CA VAL A 947 44.36 -8.15 5.91
C VAL A 947 45.06 -8.54 7.23
N GLU A 948 46.04 -7.76 7.68
CA GLU A 948 46.77 -8.03 8.92
C GLU A 948 46.04 -7.49 10.16
N PHE A 949 45.20 -6.45 9.98
CA PHE A 949 44.35 -5.87 11.02
C PHE A 949 43.27 -6.84 11.52
N LEU A 950 42.66 -7.63 10.63
CA LEU A 950 41.62 -8.61 10.98
C LEU A 950 42.15 -9.84 11.74
N LYS A 951 43.45 -10.18 11.58
CA LYS A 951 44.07 -11.29 12.32
C LYS A 951 44.37 -10.96 13.79
N GLN A 952 44.53 -9.67 14.13
CA GLN A 952 44.81 -9.24 15.51
C GLN A 952 43.55 -9.04 16.36
N VAL A 953 42.39 -8.77 15.75
CA VAL A 953 41.12 -8.54 16.48
C VAL A 953 40.42 -9.85 16.84
N LEU A 954 40.63 -10.92 16.05
CA LEU A 954 40.07 -12.24 16.30
C LEU A 954 41.11 -13.11 17.03
N GLY A 955 41.13 -13.02 18.36
CA GLY A 955 41.94 -13.90 19.21
C GLY A 955 41.63 -15.37 18.92
N LYS A 956 42.53 -16.04 18.20
CA LYS A 956 42.53 -17.50 18.05
C LYS A 956 43.33 -18.13 19.20
N SER A 957 42.72 -19.07 19.91
CA SER A 957 43.46 -20.22 20.43
C SER A 957 43.24 -21.40 19.48
N GLU A 958 44.34 -21.91 18.93
CA GLU A 958 44.37 -23.08 18.05
C GLU A 958 44.04 -24.37 18.81
N LYS A 959 43.04 -25.11 18.33
CA LYS A 959 43.17 -26.52 17.89
C LYS A 959 41.95 -26.93 17.09
#